data_AF-A0A954IPC3-F1
#
_entry.id   AF-A0A954IPC3-F1
#
_cell.length_a   1.000
_cell.length_b   1.000
_cell.length_c   1.000
_cell.angle_alpha   90.00
_cell.angle_beta   90.00
_cell.angle_gamma   90.00
#
_symmetry.space_group_name_H-M   'P 1'
#
loop_
_entity.id
_entity.type
_entity.pdbx_description
1 polymer ?
#
loop_
_entity_poly.entity_id
_entity_poly.type
_entity_poly.pdbx_seq_one_letter_code
_entity_poly.pdbx_strand_id
1 'polypeptide(L)'
;SPGSGTWPARSLALLTLAAIVVILRSVLFPTALEKSRQQLRRAWKENDPAGVQLADQHVAQFSHDWSGLLLAAEIHARRSQHLRAMELFHQLPQDGGTWQLAAELGLARRCRILGRLNEEEAHLRAALQIAPMHEEVNHRLGHLLQVEGRSWESVTPFMNQIRRGVCRGDELLAVTTNERFFRSDDGVDFAARRAGTPDAVTSLGKARAMLFRNQNDEAERLLREVVAERPELGEAQGRLGRLVLESGGVPAAMSWRATLPEAARNHPEVWYVQGLMARRSGMTEGAAHCFHQTLLRSPNHLAATIQFAGCLDLLDKPEAARFFQKRAELLAQLESALNVLRGGVDEPQLVRTARLLQSLGRYWEAAGWLYILEQLDIAENPDRPRCQTLAALAVADPDQNQGFLRELQRLEVDRFAEPNWGALLTPHSLDTQTRPAHSSAEIAFRMDDEAHALGIDFQYFEGTTEANRLRHIFNVVGGGIGVVDIDHDGWPDLYLAQANDWRKPQTLDPPSDQLYRNLRGEAYQNITASANVFESGFSHGICAEDFDQDGFVDIYVCNLGANRLFRNLGDGTFTEVSASCGVAGNAWSIGGVMADVNGDGLPDLYVGNYADSAETAEKVCHRANGEEMACTPDVLTAASDQLYLNLGDGKFKDITDQSGIRETTGRALGMIGWDFIGNGRMSLFVANDTSAN
;
A
#
# COMPACT_ATOMS: atom_id res chain seq x y z
N SER A 1 23.78 -66.44 -24.82
CA SER A 1 23.64 -66.56 -23.35
C SER A 1 24.17 -65.28 -22.71
N PRO A 2 23.54 -64.70 -21.66
CA PRO A 2 22.44 -65.19 -20.80
C PRO A 2 21.08 -64.67 -21.30
N GLY A 3 19.89 -65.15 -20.95
CA GLY A 3 19.43 -65.98 -19.84
C GLY A 3 18.04 -65.45 -19.46
N SER A 4 17.03 -65.69 -20.32
CA SER A 4 15.65 -65.24 -20.11
C SER A 4 14.99 -66.04 -18.99
N GLY A 5 15.06 -65.52 -17.75
CA GLY A 5 14.38 -66.07 -16.59
C GLY A 5 12.91 -65.67 -16.58
N THR A 6 12.07 -66.42 -17.29
CA THR A 6 10.63 -66.43 -17.02
C THR A 6 10.39 -67.18 -15.71
N TRP A 7 10.00 -66.46 -14.66
CA TRP A 7 9.58 -67.07 -13.41
C TRP A 7 8.34 -67.94 -13.69
N PRO A 8 8.34 -69.25 -13.37
CA PRO A 8 7.18 -70.08 -13.64
C PRO A 8 6.00 -69.58 -12.80
N ALA A 9 4.80 -69.52 -13.39
CA ALA A 9 3.58 -68.98 -12.75
C ALA A 9 3.27 -69.57 -11.36
N ARG A 10 3.78 -70.78 -11.06
CA ARG A 10 3.72 -71.40 -9.73
C ARG A 10 4.53 -70.66 -8.66
N SER A 11 5.66 -70.06 -9.01
CA SER A 11 6.50 -69.28 -8.09
C SER A 11 5.86 -67.95 -7.73
N LEU A 12 5.18 -67.30 -8.69
CA LEU A 12 4.43 -66.06 -8.46
C LEU A 12 3.19 -66.33 -7.58
N ALA A 13 2.51 -67.46 -7.81
CA ALA A 13 1.38 -67.93 -7.00
C ALA A 13 1.79 -68.30 -5.55
N LEU A 14 2.95 -68.94 -5.38
CA LEU A 14 3.49 -69.25 -4.04
C LEU A 14 3.92 -67.99 -3.28
N LEU A 15 4.50 -66.99 -3.96
CA LEU A 15 4.84 -65.70 -3.36
C LEU A 15 3.60 -64.89 -2.95
N THR A 16 2.55 -64.91 -3.78
CA THR A 16 1.26 -64.28 -3.42
C THR A 16 0.56 -65.02 -2.29
N LEU A 17 0.56 -66.35 -2.28
CA LEU A 17 -0.01 -67.14 -1.17
C LEU A 17 0.78 -66.93 0.13
N ALA A 18 2.11 -66.87 0.06
CA ALA A 18 2.96 -66.57 1.21
C ALA A 18 2.73 -65.15 1.74
N ALA A 19 2.58 -64.16 0.86
CA ALA A 19 2.21 -62.80 1.25
C ALA A 19 0.83 -62.75 1.92
N ILE A 20 -0.17 -63.46 1.37
CA ILE A 20 -1.51 -63.57 1.95
C ILE A 20 -1.48 -64.26 3.32
N VAL A 21 -0.67 -65.31 3.50
CA VAL A 21 -0.50 -66.01 4.80
C VAL A 21 0.22 -65.13 5.82
N VAL A 22 1.22 -64.34 5.42
CA VAL A 22 1.90 -63.37 6.31
C VAL A 22 0.94 -62.24 6.72
N ILE A 23 0.11 -61.75 5.79
CA ILE A 23 -0.94 -60.76 6.08
C ILE A 23 -2.01 -61.38 7.00
N LEU A 24 -2.48 -62.60 6.73
CA LEU A 24 -3.45 -63.30 7.59
C LEU A 24 -2.89 -63.58 8.99
N ARG A 25 -1.60 -63.94 9.12
CA ARG A 25 -0.96 -64.22 10.41
C ARG A 25 -0.77 -62.96 11.26
N SER A 26 -0.39 -61.84 10.64
CA SER A 26 -0.30 -60.53 11.33
C SER A 26 -1.68 -59.98 11.73
N VAL A 27 -2.74 -60.30 10.98
CA VAL A 27 -4.12 -59.93 11.32
C VAL A 27 -4.73 -60.83 12.40
N LEU A 28 -4.46 -62.14 12.38
CA LEU A 28 -5.06 -63.11 13.31
C LEU A 28 -4.28 -63.24 14.64
N PHE A 29 -2.98 -62.94 14.65
CA PHE A 29 -2.12 -63.04 15.84
C PHE A 29 -1.16 -61.84 15.95
N PRO A 30 -1.66 -60.62 16.23
CA PRO A 30 -0.82 -59.44 16.31
C PRO A 30 0.17 -59.55 17.48
N THR A 31 1.41 -59.14 17.21
CA THR A 31 2.49 -59.04 18.22
C THR A 31 2.12 -58.05 19.33
N ALA A 32 2.80 -58.10 20.48
CA ALA A 32 2.56 -57.13 21.56
C ALA A 32 2.74 -55.67 21.09
N LEU A 33 3.73 -55.43 20.22
CA LEU A 33 3.97 -54.14 19.57
C LEU A 33 2.80 -53.71 18.67
N GLU A 34 2.31 -54.61 17.79
CA GLU A 34 1.18 -54.30 16.90
C GLU A 34 -0.12 -54.06 17.65
N LYS A 35 -0.40 -54.84 18.71
CA LYS A 35 -1.55 -54.60 19.60
C LYS A 35 -1.46 -53.22 20.25
N SER A 36 -0.30 -52.87 20.77
CA SER A 36 -0.08 -51.56 21.39
C SER A 36 -0.24 -50.41 20.39
N ARG A 37 0.32 -50.52 19.17
CA ARG A 37 0.09 -49.55 18.09
C ARG A 37 -1.38 -49.40 17.72
N GLN A 38 -2.12 -50.51 17.63
CA GLN A 38 -3.56 -50.49 17.34
C GLN A 38 -4.35 -49.77 18.45
N GLN A 39 -3.99 -50.03 19.72
CA GLN A 39 -4.57 -49.32 20.86
C GLN A 39 -4.29 -47.82 20.81
N LEU A 40 -3.05 -47.40 20.53
CA LEU A 40 -2.70 -45.99 20.37
C LEU A 40 -3.46 -45.32 19.22
N ARG A 41 -3.54 -45.96 18.05
CA ARG A 41 -4.31 -45.42 16.91
C ARG A 41 -5.78 -45.26 17.25
N ARG A 42 -6.37 -46.23 17.95
CA ARG A 42 -7.74 -46.17 18.41
C ARG A 42 -7.94 -45.04 19.42
N ALA A 43 -7.09 -44.97 20.44
CA ALA A 43 -7.14 -43.93 21.46
C ALA A 43 -6.99 -42.52 20.86
N TRP A 44 -6.09 -42.35 19.89
CA TRP A 44 -5.93 -41.10 19.16
C TRP A 44 -7.18 -40.76 18.34
N LYS A 45 -7.74 -41.72 17.60
CA LYS A 45 -8.93 -41.51 16.74
C LYS A 45 -10.19 -41.20 17.56
N GLU A 46 -10.41 -41.91 18.66
CA GLU A 46 -11.59 -41.78 19.53
C GLU A 46 -11.42 -40.66 20.58
N ASN A 47 -10.25 -40.02 20.65
CA ASN A 47 -9.91 -39.06 21.69
C ASN A 47 -10.16 -39.61 23.11
N ASP A 48 -9.69 -40.84 23.34
CA ASP A 48 -9.90 -41.61 24.58
C ASP A 48 -9.14 -40.97 25.77
N PRO A 49 -9.78 -40.70 26.92
CA PRO A 49 -9.12 -40.22 28.13
C PRO A 49 -7.97 -41.12 28.62
N ALA A 50 -8.07 -42.43 28.42
CA ALA A 50 -7.03 -43.39 28.79
C ALA A 50 -5.80 -43.36 27.85
N GLY A 51 -5.88 -42.61 26.74
CA GLY A 51 -4.84 -42.58 25.71
C GLY A 51 -3.46 -42.15 26.23
N VAL A 52 -3.38 -41.23 27.21
CA VAL A 52 -2.10 -40.78 27.79
C VAL A 52 -1.40 -41.92 28.52
N GLN A 53 -2.14 -42.69 29.33
CA GLN A 53 -1.56 -43.82 30.03
C GLN A 53 -1.08 -44.91 29.07
N LEU A 54 -1.83 -45.16 27.99
CA LEU A 54 -1.42 -46.09 26.93
C LEU A 54 -0.17 -45.60 26.19
N ALA A 55 -0.08 -44.28 25.94
CA ALA A 55 1.08 -43.65 25.30
C ALA A 55 2.35 -43.81 26.16
N ASP A 56 2.29 -43.47 27.45
CA ASP A 56 3.43 -43.62 28.36
C ASP A 56 3.86 -45.08 28.52
N GLN A 57 2.91 -46.02 28.61
CA GLN A 57 3.19 -47.45 28.65
C GLN A 57 3.88 -47.93 27.37
N HIS A 58 3.42 -47.48 26.21
CA HIS A 58 4.02 -47.83 24.93
C HIS A 58 5.46 -47.33 24.83
N VAL A 59 5.69 -46.04 25.15
CA VAL A 59 7.02 -45.42 25.10
C VAL A 59 8.00 -46.14 26.03
N ALA A 60 7.55 -46.55 27.22
CA ALA A 60 8.38 -47.30 28.17
C ALA A 60 8.73 -48.71 27.67
N GLN A 61 7.83 -49.38 26.95
CA GLN A 61 8.02 -50.76 26.47
C GLN A 61 8.73 -50.86 25.10
N PHE A 62 8.52 -49.87 24.23
CA PHE A 62 8.93 -49.92 22.82
C PHE A 62 9.65 -48.63 22.40
N SER A 63 10.75 -48.30 23.07
CA SER A 63 11.48 -47.02 22.90
C SER A 63 12.05 -46.74 21.50
N HIS A 64 12.14 -47.76 20.63
CA HIS A 64 12.64 -47.64 19.24
C HIS A 64 11.52 -47.77 18.20
N ASP A 65 10.25 -47.72 18.62
CA ASP A 65 9.11 -47.66 17.70
C ASP A 65 8.75 -46.21 17.34
N TRP A 66 9.33 -45.69 16.26
CA TRP A 66 9.08 -44.32 15.78
C TRP A 66 7.61 -44.04 15.47
N SER A 67 6.88 -45.04 14.97
CA SER A 67 5.47 -44.87 14.64
C SER A 67 4.58 -44.78 15.89
N GLY A 68 4.92 -45.56 16.92
CA GLY A 68 4.24 -45.52 18.21
C GLY A 68 4.61 -44.27 19.01
N LEU A 69 5.87 -43.85 18.96
CA LEU A 69 6.37 -42.62 19.57
C LEU A 69 5.69 -41.38 18.97
N LEU A 70 5.55 -41.31 17.64
CA LEU A 70 4.82 -40.24 16.95
C LEU A 70 3.35 -40.18 17.41
N LEU A 71 2.67 -41.33 17.49
CA LEU A 71 1.29 -41.41 17.97
C LEU A 71 1.17 -41.00 19.44
N ALA A 72 2.12 -41.42 20.29
CA ALA A 72 2.18 -41.01 21.69
C ALA A 72 2.32 -39.49 21.81
N ALA A 73 3.25 -38.88 21.07
CA ALA A 73 3.44 -37.43 21.04
C ALA A 73 2.14 -36.68 20.65
N GLU A 74 1.45 -37.14 19.60
CA GLU A 74 0.18 -36.54 19.16
C GLU A 74 -0.97 -36.74 20.17
N ILE A 75 -1.01 -37.86 20.91
CA ILE A 75 -1.99 -38.07 22.00
C ILE A 75 -1.74 -37.08 23.14
N HIS A 76 -0.50 -36.92 23.60
CA HIS A 76 -0.15 -35.91 24.62
C HIS A 76 -0.50 -34.50 24.12
N ALA A 77 -0.24 -34.21 22.84
CA ALA A 77 -0.56 -32.93 22.22
C ALA A 77 -2.07 -32.61 22.23
N ARG A 78 -2.94 -33.60 21.97
CA ARG A 78 -4.41 -33.45 22.04
C ARG A 78 -4.93 -33.20 23.46
N ARG A 79 -4.16 -33.58 24.49
CA ARG A 79 -4.48 -33.38 25.91
C ARG A 79 -3.83 -32.13 26.50
N SER A 80 -3.37 -31.22 25.65
CA SER A 80 -2.68 -29.99 26.04
C SER A 80 -1.38 -30.22 26.84
N GLN A 81 -0.82 -31.44 26.82
CA GLN A 81 0.47 -31.77 27.43
C GLN A 81 1.60 -31.46 26.44
N HIS A 82 1.72 -30.20 26.03
CA HIS A 82 2.58 -29.79 24.92
C HIS A 82 4.07 -29.98 25.19
N LEU A 83 4.55 -29.71 26.40
CA LEU A 83 5.96 -29.93 26.76
C LEU A 83 6.34 -31.41 26.65
N ARG A 84 5.49 -32.30 27.18
CA ARG A 84 5.69 -33.75 27.07
C ARG A 84 5.65 -34.22 25.62
N ALA A 85 4.72 -33.69 24.81
CA ALA A 85 4.69 -33.99 23.38
C ALA A 85 5.98 -33.57 22.68
N MET A 86 6.53 -32.39 23.00
CA MET A 86 7.81 -31.93 22.44
C MET A 86 8.97 -32.85 22.81
N GLU A 87 9.07 -33.32 24.06
CA GLU A 87 10.10 -34.30 24.46
C GLU A 87 10.06 -35.58 23.62
N LEU A 88 8.85 -36.05 23.29
CA LEU A 88 8.66 -37.24 22.47
C LEU A 88 8.98 -36.99 20.99
N PHE A 89 8.67 -35.81 20.46
CA PHE A 89 9.06 -35.43 19.09
C PHE A 89 10.59 -35.35 18.94
N HIS A 90 11.32 -34.82 19.93
CA HIS A 90 12.79 -34.76 19.89
C HIS A 90 13.47 -36.14 19.90
N GLN A 91 12.78 -37.19 20.33
CA GLN A 91 13.29 -38.57 20.31
C GLN A 91 13.17 -39.24 18.93
N LEU A 92 12.43 -38.63 17.98
CA LEU A 92 12.35 -39.16 16.62
C LEU A 92 13.68 -38.98 15.86
N PRO A 93 14.00 -39.89 14.91
CA PRO A 93 15.22 -39.80 14.11
C PRO A 93 15.34 -38.47 13.36
N GLN A 94 16.56 -37.92 13.34
CA GLN A 94 16.96 -36.73 12.58
C GLN A 94 17.71 -37.16 11.30
N ASP A 95 17.02 -37.92 10.46
CA ASP A 95 17.61 -38.69 9.34
C ASP A 95 17.36 -38.06 7.95
N GLY A 96 16.79 -36.86 7.90
CA GLY A 96 16.31 -36.19 6.68
C GLY A 96 15.09 -36.85 6.06
N GLY A 97 14.47 -37.81 6.76
CA GLY A 97 13.37 -38.62 6.27
C GLY A 97 11.98 -38.13 6.72
N THR A 98 11.00 -39.01 6.52
CA THR A 98 9.59 -38.74 6.89
C THR A 98 9.39 -38.56 8.39
N TRP A 99 10.20 -39.21 9.22
CA TRP A 99 10.13 -39.10 10.69
C TRP A 99 10.62 -37.75 11.17
N GLN A 100 11.74 -37.25 10.63
CA GLN A 100 12.22 -35.91 10.94
C GLN A 100 11.20 -34.86 10.52
N LEU A 101 10.65 -34.95 9.30
CA LEU A 101 9.61 -34.02 8.84
C LEU A 101 8.40 -33.99 9.78
N ALA A 102 7.92 -35.16 10.22
CA ALA A 102 6.81 -35.25 11.17
C ALA A 102 7.17 -34.66 12.55
N ALA A 103 8.41 -34.85 13.02
CA ALA A 103 8.91 -34.27 14.25
C ALA A 103 8.92 -32.74 14.17
N GLU A 104 9.52 -32.17 13.12
CA GLU A 104 9.61 -30.72 12.91
C GLU A 104 8.21 -30.06 12.83
N LEU A 105 7.28 -30.67 12.09
CA LEU A 105 5.88 -30.21 12.02
C LEU A 105 5.17 -30.30 13.38
N GLY A 106 5.40 -31.37 14.13
CA GLY A 106 4.89 -31.56 15.48
C GLY A 106 5.37 -30.45 16.43
N LEU A 107 6.69 -30.24 16.47
CA LEU A 107 7.36 -29.22 17.27
C LEU A 107 6.89 -27.82 16.91
N ALA A 108 6.91 -27.46 15.62
CA ALA A 108 6.43 -26.16 15.14
C ALA A 108 4.99 -25.85 15.60
N ARG A 109 4.08 -26.84 15.56
CA ARG A 109 2.69 -26.65 16.03
C ARG A 109 2.62 -26.40 17.54
N ARG A 110 3.49 -27.04 18.33
CA ARG A 110 3.54 -26.82 19.78
C ARG A 110 4.16 -25.48 20.12
N CYS A 111 5.24 -25.09 19.44
CA CYS A 111 5.88 -23.79 19.60
C CYS A 111 4.88 -22.65 19.37
N ARG A 112 4.06 -22.73 18.30
CA ARG A 112 2.97 -21.78 18.04
C ARG A 112 2.00 -21.66 19.21
N ILE A 113 1.53 -22.81 19.72
CA ILE A 113 0.55 -22.83 20.81
C ILE A 113 1.16 -22.23 22.09
N LEU A 114 2.44 -22.47 22.34
CA LEU A 114 3.16 -21.94 23.48
C LEU A 114 3.64 -20.49 23.28
N GLY A 115 3.44 -19.88 22.11
CA GLY A 115 3.92 -18.52 21.80
C GLY A 115 5.42 -18.42 21.53
N ARG A 116 6.12 -19.53 21.25
CA ARG A 116 7.56 -19.60 20.97
C ARG A 116 7.82 -19.43 19.47
N LEU A 117 7.60 -18.24 18.92
CA LEU A 117 7.60 -18.00 17.47
C LEU A 117 8.96 -18.23 16.78
N ASN A 118 10.06 -17.75 17.38
CA ASN A 118 11.41 -18.01 16.85
C ASN A 118 11.70 -19.50 16.66
N GLU A 119 11.24 -20.34 17.60
CA GLU A 119 11.40 -21.79 17.50
C GLU A 119 10.42 -22.40 16.48
N GLU A 120 9.20 -21.87 16.38
CA GLU A 120 8.27 -22.25 15.30
C GLU A 120 8.92 -22.01 13.94
N GLU A 121 9.53 -20.83 13.71
CA GLU A 121 10.22 -20.51 12.45
C GLU A 121 11.36 -21.49 12.18
N ALA A 122 12.22 -21.75 13.18
CA ALA A 122 13.36 -22.65 13.04
C ALA A 122 12.93 -24.07 12.61
N HIS A 123 11.90 -24.62 13.26
CA HIS A 123 11.35 -25.93 12.92
C HIS A 123 10.68 -25.96 11.54
N LEU A 124 9.95 -24.89 11.16
CA LEU A 124 9.37 -24.78 9.82
C LEU A 124 10.45 -24.72 8.73
N ARG A 125 11.54 -23.97 8.95
CA ARG A 125 12.67 -23.91 8.01
C ARG A 125 13.40 -25.26 7.92
N ALA A 126 13.60 -25.97 9.03
CA ALA A 126 14.15 -27.33 9.01
C ALA A 126 13.25 -28.29 8.22
N ALA A 127 11.92 -28.21 8.39
CA ALA A 127 10.97 -28.99 7.61
C ALA A 127 11.05 -28.70 6.10
N LEU A 128 11.27 -27.43 5.70
CA LEU A 128 11.47 -27.06 4.29
C LEU A 128 12.80 -27.55 3.70
N GLN A 129 13.84 -27.76 4.51
CA GLN A 129 15.07 -28.39 4.01
C GLN A 129 14.83 -29.84 3.58
N ILE A 130 13.89 -30.54 4.24
CA ILE A 130 13.51 -31.92 3.93
C ILE A 130 12.50 -31.96 2.78
N ALA A 131 11.47 -31.12 2.85
CA ALA A 131 10.38 -31.06 1.88
C ALA A 131 10.09 -29.61 1.45
N PRO A 132 10.88 -29.05 0.51
CA PRO A 132 10.79 -27.64 0.12
C PRO A 132 9.41 -27.20 -0.38
N MET A 133 8.67 -28.13 -0.98
CA MET A 133 7.36 -27.88 -1.56
C MET A 133 6.20 -28.33 -0.66
N HIS A 134 6.44 -28.66 0.62
CA HIS A 134 5.39 -29.10 1.54
C HIS A 134 4.36 -27.97 1.77
N GLU A 135 3.09 -28.24 1.46
CA GLU A 135 2.03 -27.22 1.47
C GLU A 135 1.85 -26.59 2.85
N GLU A 136 1.57 -27.41 3.87
CA GLU A 136 1.33 -26.92 5.24
C GLU A 136 2.52 -26.10 5.80
N VAL A 137 3.76 -26.49 5.48
CA VAL A 137 4.95 -25.82 5.99
C VAL A 137 5.10 -24.45 5.33
N ASN A 138 4.96 -24.37 4.00
CA ASN A 138 5.03 -23.12 3.27
C ASN A 138 3.90 -22.16 3.69
N HIS A 139 2.67 -22.66 3.84
CA HIS A 139 1.55 -21.88 4.34
C HIS A 139 1.85 -21.26 5.71
N ARG A 140 2.26 -22.10 6.66
CA ARG A 140 2.51 -21.65 8.04
C ARG A 140 3.70 -20.71 8.13
N LEU A 141 4.78 -20.97 7.39
CA LEU A 141 5.96 -20.11 7.40
C LEU A 141 5.66 -18.74 6.78
N GLY A 142 5.00 -18.70 5.62
CA GLY A 142 4.62 -17.43 4.99
C GLY A 142 3.74 -16.57 5.90
N HIS A 143 2.78 -17.23 6.58
CA HIS A 143 1.89 -16.55 7.53
C HIS A 143 2.61 -16.05 8.77
N LEU A 144 3.51 -16.87 9.33
CA LEU A 144 4.37 -16.47 10.45
C LEU A 144 5.20 -15.23 10.08
N LEU A 145 5.89 -15.26 8.94
CA LEU A 145 6.70 -14.13 8.46
C LEU A 145 5.87 -12.84 8.27
N GLN A 146 4.61 -12.94 7.82
CA GLN A 146 3.70 -11.81 7.74
C GLN A 146 3.34 -11.24 9.12
N VAL A 147 3.07 -12.10 10.11
CA VAL A 147 2.83 -11.68 11.49
C VAL A 147 4.06 -11.01 12.10
N GLU A 148 5.25 -11.52 11.82
CA GLU A 148 6.54 -10.95 12.23
C GLU A 148 6.89 -9.65 11.49
N GLY A 149 6.08 -9.23 10.51
CA GLY A 149 6.30 -8.03 9.73
C GLY A 149 7.35 -8.17 8.62
N ARG A 150 7.84 -9.39 8.33
CA ARG A 150 8.85 -9.71 7.29
C ARG A 150 8.18 -10.07 5.96
N SER A 151 7.53 -9.09 5.32
CA SER A 151 6.75 -9.37 4.11
C SER A 151 7.60 -9.80 2.94
N TRP A 152 8.79 -9.22 2.74
CA TRP A 152 9.64 -9.60 1.62
C TRP A 152 10.00 -11.10 1.63
N GLU A 153 10.34 -11.65 2.79
CA GLU A 153 10.65 -13.07 2.94
C GLU A 153 9.40 -13.97 2.82
N SER A 154 8.21 -13.47 3.18
CA SER A 154 6.96 -14.25 3.11
C SER A 154 6.53 -14.59 1.69
N VAL A 155 7.00 -13.86 0.69
CA VAL A 155 6.64 -14.06 -0.72
C VAL A 155 7.06 -15.45 -1.19
N THR A 156 8.26 -15.91 -0.84
CA THR A 156 8.78 -17.19 -1.33
C THR A 156 7.92 -18.39 -0.89
N PRO A 157 7.58 -18.56 0.41
CA PRO A 157 6.67 -19.63 0.82
C PRO A 157 5.30 -19.60 0.13
N PHE A 158 4.67 -18.42 -0.02
CA PHE A 158 3.39 -18.32 -0.72
C PHE A 158 3.51 -18.66 -2.20
N MET A 159 4.56 -18.18 -2.87
CA MET A 159 4.81 -18.49 -4.27
C MET A 159 5.03 -19.99 -4.52
N ASN A 160 5.66 -20.71 -3.59
CA ASN A 160 5.81 -22.17 -3.69
C ASN A 160 4.45 -22.89 -3.70
N GLN A 161 3.43 -22.37 -2.99
CA GLN A 161 2.08 -22.93 -3.01
C GLN A 161 1.31 -22.55 -4.27
N ILE A 162 1.36 -21.27 -4.67
CA ILE A 162 0.69 -20.76 -5.87
C ILE A 162 1.16 -21.53 -7.12
N ARG A 163 2.47 -21.78 -7.23
CA ARG A 163 3.06 -22.58 -8.32
C ARG A 163 2.58 -24.03 -8.38
N ARG A 164 2.00 -24.56 -7.29
CA ARG A 164 1.39 -25.90 -7.23
C ARG A 164 -0.13 -25.88 -7.48
N GLY A 165 -0.70 -24.71 -7.77
CA GLY A 165 -2.14 -24.52 -7.94
C GLY A 165 -2.91 -24.41 -6.62
N VAL A 166 -2.22 -24.27 -5.48
CA VAL A 166 -2.86 -23.99 -4.19
C VAL A 166 -2.88 -22.48 -4.01
N CYS A 167 -4.03 -21.86 -4.32
CA CYS A 167 -4.20 -20.41 -4.26
C CYS A 167 -5.24 -20.02 -3.21
N ARG A 168 -4.84 -19.19 -2.24
CA ARG A 168 -5.71 -18.60 -1.22
C ARG A 168 -5.71 -17.09 -1.37
N GLY A 169 -6.87 -16.45 -1.12
CA GLY A 169 -7.03 -15.01 -1.36
C GLY A 169 -6.09 -14.13 -0.53
N ASP A 170 -5.88 -14.48 0.74
CA ASP A 170 -4.98 -13.77 1.64
C ASP A 170 -3.49 -13.93 1.24
N GLU A 171 -3.09 -15.13 0.81
CA GLU A 171 -1.75 -15.38 0.28
C GLU A 171 -1.51 -14.60 -1.02
N LEU A 172 -2.52 -14.55 -1.92
CA LEU A 172 -2.46 -13.76 -3.15
C LEU A 172 -2.37 -12.26 -2.86
N LEU A 173 -3.14 -11.72 -1.91
CA LEU A 173 -3.02 -10.32 -1.48
C LEU A 173 -1.60 -10.00 -0.98
N ALA A 174 -1.02 -10.92 -0.19
CA ALA A 174 0.32 -10.78 0.36
C ALA A 174 1.40 -10.75 -0.72
N VAL A 175 1.37 -11.67 -1.70
CA VAL A 175 2.37 -11.67 -2.79
C VAL A 175 2.13 -10.53 -3.79
N THR A 176 0.88 -10.10 -3.97
CA THR A 176 0.54 -9.10 -4.99
C THR A 176 0.97 -7.69 -4.57
N THR A 177 0.76 -7.34 -3.30
CA THR A 177 0.99 -5.97 -2.75
C THR A 177 2.08 -5.89 -1.67
N ASN A 178 2.82 -6.97 -1.41
CA ASN A 178 3.98 -7.17 -0.52
C ASN A 178 4.35 -6.04 0.48
N GLU A 179 4.66 -4.83 0.01
CA GLU A 179 5.00 -3.64 0.82
C GLU A 179 3.83 -3.08 1.65
N ARG A 180 2.60 -3.14 1.11
CA ARG A 180 1.40 -2.45 1.62
C ARG A 180 0.31 -3.39 2.14
N PHE A 181 0.53 -4.71 2.09
CA PHE A 181 -0.33 -5.65 2.80
C PHE A 181 0.35 -6.07 4.08
N PHE A 182 -0.38 -5.90 5.17
CA PHE A 182 -0.02 -6.39 6.47
C PHE A 182 -1.29 -6.90 7.13
N ARG A 183 -1.24 -8.13 7.60
CA ARG A 183 -2.34 -8.71 8.33
C ARG A 183 -2.32 -8.17 9.75
N SER A 184 -3.05 -7.08 9.99
CA SER A 184 -3.08 -6.43 11.30
C SER A 184 -3.97 -7.18 12.31
N ASP A 185 -3.59 -6.99 13.57
CA ASP A 185 -4.33 -7.14 14.83
C ASP A 185 -4.42 -8.54 15.45
N ASP A 186 -5.01 -9.55 14.80
CA ASP A 186 -5.20 -10.82 15.51
C ASP A 186 -3.91 -11.63 15.73
N GLY A 187 -2.97 -11.60 14.78
CA GLY A 187 -1.75 -12.42 14.82
C GLY A 187 -0.67 -11.89 15.77
N VAL A 188 -0.43 -10.59 15.71
CA VAL A 188 0.63 -9.90 16.50
C VAL A 188 0.23 -9.82 17.97
N ASP A 189 -1.02 -9.47 18.27
CA ASP A 189 -1.50 -9.43 19.64
C ASP A 189 -1.65 -10.85 20.23
N PHE A 190 -2.06 -11.85 19.44
CA PHE A 190 -2.07 -13.25 19.86
C PHE A 190 -0.66 -13.75 20.21
N ALA A 191 0.33 -13.46 19.38
CA ALA A 191 1.73 -13.82 19.62
C ALA A 191 2.28 -13.12 20.89
N ALA A 192 2.09 -11.81 20.98
CA ALA A 192 2.55 -10.99 22.09
C ALA A 192 1.95 -11.41 23.44
N ARG A 193 0.67 -11.82 23.47
CA ARG A 193 0.00 -12.27 24.70
C ARG A 193 0.50 -13.63 25.20
N ARG A 194 1.04 -14.50 24.33
CA ARG A 194 1.50 -15.84 24.72
C ARG A 194 3.00 -15.94 24.97
N ALA A 195 3.82 -15.09 24.34
CA ALA A 195 5.28 -15.17 24.45
C ALA A 195 5.85 -14.83 25.85
N GLY A 196 5.07 -14.23 26.75
CA GLY A 196 5.51 -13.82 28.10
C GLY A 196 6.47 -12.61 28.09
N THR A 197 7.43 -12.57 27.17
CA THR A 197 8.31 -11.44 26.84
C THR A 197 8.40 -11.29 25.32
N PRO A 198 8.14 -10.10 24.74
CA PRO A 198 8.31 -9.87 23.30
C PRO A 198 9.77 -10.05 22.90
N ASP A 199 10.03 -10.85 21.85
CA ASP A 199 11.33 -10.91 21.18
C ASP A 199 11.41 -9.86 20.05
N ALA A 200 12.62 -9.57 19.54
CA ALA A 200 12.82 -8.59 18.48
C ALA A 200 11.93 -8.82 17.23
N VAL A 201 11.64 -10.08 16.92
CA VAL A 201 10.87 -10.45 15.72
C VAL A 201 9.37 -10.16 15.91
N THR A 202 8.82 -10.43 17.10
CA THR A 202 7.45 -10.00 17.46
C THR A 202 7.34 -8.48 17.55
N SER A 203 8.40 -7.82 18.06
CA SER A 203 8.49 -6.37 18.13
C SER A 203 8.53 -5.71 16.75
N LEU A 204 9.14 -6.33 15.75
CA LEU A 204 9.06 -5.86 14.36
C LEU A 204 7.62 -5.88 13.83
N GLY A 205 6.88 -6.97 14.05
CA GLY A 205 5.47 -7.06 13.69
C GLY A 205 4.62 -5.96 14.35
N LYS A 206 4.86 -5.67 15.63
CA LYS A 206 4.22 -4.56 16.36
C LYS A 206 4.57 -3.19 15.79
N ALA A 207 5.86 -2.95 15.52
CA ALA A 207 6.30 -1.69 14.93
C ALA A 207 5.64 -1.46 13.57
N ARG A 208 5.48 -2.54 12.80
CA ARG A 208 4.74 -2.48 11.53
C ARG A 208 3.27 -2.14 11.72
N ALA A 209 2.59 -2.75 12.69
CA ALA A 209 1.21 -2.39 13.02
C ALA A 209 1.07 -0.90 13.42
N MET A 210 2.02 -0.37 14.19
CA MET A 210 2.09 1.05 14.55
C MET A 210 2.23 1.95 13.31
N LEU A 211 3.09 1.59 12.35
CA LEU A 211 3.22 2.33 11.09
C LEU A 211 1.91 2.37 10.30
N PHE A 212 1.14 1.28 10.27
CA PHE A 212 -0.18 1.28 9.61
C PHE A 212 -1.19 2.21 10.30
N ARG A 213 -1.03 2.47 11.59
CA ARG A 213 -1.84 3.41 12.39
C ARG A 213 -1.24 4.82 12.43
N ASN A 214 -0.21 5.08 11.62
CA ASN A 214 0.52 6.35 11.56
C ASN A 214 1.18 6.76 12.90
N GLN A 215 1.54 5.78 13.73
CA GLN A 215 2.22 5.97 15.03
C GLN A 215 3.74 5.92 14.84
N ASN A 216 4.30 6.87 14.08
CA ASN A 216 5.66 6.80 13.56
C ASN A 216 6.74 6.90 14.65
N ASP A 217 6.57 7.75 15.66
CA ASP A 217 7.56 7.92 16.74
C ASP A 217 7.70 6.65 17.61
N GLU A 218 6.56 6.02 17.91
CA GLU A 218 6.51 4.78 18.70
C GLU A 218 7.09 3.61 17.91
N ALA A 219 6.79 3.54 16.61
CA ALA A 219 7.37 2.57 15.69
C ALA A 219 8.89 2.76 15.56
N GLU A 220 9.39 4.00 15.46
CA GLU A 220 10.83 4.27 15.37
C GLU A 220 11.56 3.78 16.62
N ARG A 221 11.04 4.11 17.82
CA ARG A 221 11.62 3.63 19.09
C ARG A 221 11.71 2.11 19.11
N LEU A 222 10.63 1.43 18.75
CA LEU A 222 10.59 -0.03 18.77
C LEU A 222 11.52 -0.64 17.73
N LEU A 223 11.60 -0.06 16.52
CA LEU A 223 12.54 -0.51 15.48
C LEU A 223 14.01 -0.35 15.89
N ARG A 224 14.35 0.70 16.65
CA ARG A 224 15.70 0.85 17.22
C ARG A 224 16.05 -0.27 18.19
N GLU A 225 15.10 -0.69 19.03
CA GLU A 225 15.29 -1.84 19.92
C GLU A 225 15.48 -3.14 19.13
N VAL A 226 14.63 -3.37 18.12
CA VAL A 226 14.71 -4.54 17.22
C VAL A 226 16.06 -4.61 16.51
N VAL A 227 16.52 -3.50 15.93
CA VAL A 227 17.80 -3.43 15.22
C VAL A 227 19.00 -3.56 16.17
N ALA A 228 18.88 -3.10 17.42
CA ALA A 228 19.93 -3.29 18.42
C ALA A 228 20.09 -4.76 18.83
N GLU A 229 18.99 -5.51 18.94
CA GLU A 229 19.01 -6.93 19.27
C GLU A 229 19.34 -7.84 18.06
N ARG A 230 18.79 -7.52 16.89
CA ARG A 230 18.87 -8.32 15.65
C ARG A 230 19.25 -7.44 14.45
N PRO A 231 20.50 -6.95 14.39
CA PRO A 231 20.92 -5.97 13.38
C PRO A 231 20.87 -6.49 11.94
N GLU A 232 20.88 -7.81 11.75
CA GLU A 232 20.83 -8.49 10.45
C GLU A 232 19.44 -8.45 9.78
N LEU A 233 18.37 -8.05 10.50
CA LEU A 233 17.02 -7.97 9.96
C LEU A 233 16.88 -6.80 8.97
N GLY A 234 17.07 -7.09 7.68
CA GLY A 234 17.01 -6.10 6.60
C GLY A 234 15.69 -5.32 6.51
N GLU A 235 14.55 -5.97 6.77
CA GLU A 235 13.23 -5.33 6.79
C GLU A 235 13.14 -4.28 7.91
N ALA A 236 13.60 -4.61 9.12
CA ALA A 236 13.64 -3.68 10.24
C ALA A 236 14.58 -2.50 9.96
N GLN A 237 15.75 -2.78 9.39
CA GLN A 237 16.75 -1.78 9.00
C GLN A 237 16.19 -0.81 7.95
N GLY A 238 15.57 -1.31 6.89
CA GLY A 238 14.98 -0.48 5.83
C GLY A 238 13.88 0.44 6.38
N ARG A 239 13.00 -0.09 7.23
CA ARG A 239 11.94 0.71 7.87
C ARG A 239 12.49 1.76 8.82
N LEU A 240 13.46 1.40 9.66
CA LEU A 240 14.14 2.36 10.53
C LEU A 240 14.84 3.46 9.73
N GLY A 241 15.58 3.08 8.68
CA GLY A 241 16.29 4.03 7.83
C GLY A 241 15.36 5.04 7.17
N ARG A 242 14.16 4.61 6.77
CA ARG A 242 13.13 5.48 6.22
C ARG A 242 12.63 6.50 7.25
N LEU A 243 12.25 6.05 8.45
CA LEU A 243 11.80 6.95 9.52
C LEU A 243 12.89 7.95 9.91
N VAL A 244 14.13 7.48 10.06
CA VAL A 244 15.29 8.33 10.38
C VAL A 244 15.55 9.38 9.29
N LEU A 245 15.38 9.03 8.02
CA LEU A 245 15.50 9.96 6.90
C LEU A 245 14.37 10.99 6.87
N GLU A 246 13.15 10.57 7.23
CA GLU A 246 11.97 11.44 7.30
C GLU A 246 12.04 12.41 8.49
N SER A 247 12.47 11.95 9.67
CA SER A 247 12.54 12.75 10.91
C SER A 247 13.82 13.59 11.03
N GLY A 248 14.98 13.04 10.64
CA GLY A 248 16.30 13.65 10.86
C GLY A 248 17.08 14.00 9.58
N GLY A 249 16.48 13.80 8.40
CA GLY A 249 17.10 14.11 7.11
C GLY A 249 18.33 13.24 6.76
N VAL A 250 19.07 13.69 5.76
CA VAL A 250 20.26 12.96 5.26
C VAL A 250 21.34 12.75 6.32
N PRO A 251 21.67 13.72 7.21
CA PRO A 251 22.71 13.51 8.23
C PRO A 251 22.39 12.38 9.22
N ALA A 252 21.14 12.28 9.68
CA ALA A 252 20.72 11.20 10.57
C ALA A 252 20.76 9.85 9.85
N ALA A 253 20.26 9.81 8.60
CA ALA A 253 20.29 8.60 7.78
C ALA A 253 21.72 8.14 7.44
N MET A 254 22.68 9.06 7.31
CA MET A 254 24.10 8.72 7.16
C MET A 254 24.66 7.97 8.38
N SER A 255 24.24 8.35 9.58
CA SER A 255 24.63 7.65 10.81
C SER A 255 24.04 6.24 10.86
N TRP A 256 22.76 6.09 10.49
CA TRP A 256 22.13 4.78 10.33
C TRP A 256 22.88 3.92 9.31
N ARG A 257 23.17 4.47 8.11
CA ARG A 257 23.88 3.75 7.04
C ARG A 257 25.25 3.24 7.49
N ALA A 258 25.99 4.01 8.28
CA ALA A 258 27.29 3.61 8.80
C ALA A 258 27.23 2.38 9.71
N THR A 259 26.07 2.12 10.33
CA THR A 259 25.83 0.96 11.22
C THR A 259 25.28 -0.28 10.51
N LEU A 260 24.98 -0.20 9.20
CA LEU A 260 24.34 -1.29 8.47
C LEU A 260 25.27 -2.52 8.31
N PRO A 261 24.89 -3.68 8.87
CA PRO A 261 25.63 -4.92 8.65
C PRO A 261 25.42 -5.44 7.23
N GLU A 262 26.39 -6.21 6.73
CA GLU A 262 26.39 -6.73 5.36
C GLU A 262 25.12 -7.55 5.04
N ALA A 263 24.65 -8.37 5.98
CA ALA A 263 23.45 -9.18 5.84
C ALA A 263 22.17 -8.35 5.56
N ALA A 264 22.07 -7.14 6.11
CA ALA A 264 20.91 -6.27 5.93
C ALA A 264 20.99 -5.46 4.61
N ARG A 265 22.20 -5.21 4.09
CA ARG A 265 22.40 -4.37 2.88
C ARG A 265 21.74 -4.94 1.63
N ASN A 266 21.50 -6.25 1.58
CA ASN A 266 20.87 -6.87 0.43
C ASN A 266 19.34 -6.68 0.39
N HIS A 267 18.73 -6.09 1.42
CA HIS A 267 17.29 -5.89 1.46
C HIS A 267 16.85 -4.75 0.51
N PRO A 268 15.77 -4.90 -0.28
CA PRO A 268 15.32 -3.87 -1.23
C PRO A 268 15.03 -2.52 -0.55
N GLU A 269 14.34 -2.51 0.59
CA GLU A 269 14.05 -1.27 1.32
C GLU A 269 15.32 -0.52 1.79
N VAL A 270 16.40 -1.24 2.09
CA VAL A 270 17.67 -0.61 2.49
C VAL A 270 18.33 0.10 1.30
N TRP A 271 18.22 -0.48 0.10
CA TRP A 271 18.63 0.19 -1.14
C TRP A 271 17.72 1.37 -1.47
N TYR A 272 16.40 1.22 -1.27
CA TYR A 272 15.43 2.28 -1.54
C TYR A 272 15.70 3.52 -0.70
N VAL A 273 15.92 3.37 0.61
CA VAL A 273 16.28 4.48 1.52
C VAL A 273 17.58 5.15 1.09
N GLN A 274 18.61 4.38 0.71
CA GLN A 274 19.84 4.95 0.18
C GLN A 274 19.61 5.73 -1.12
N GLY A 275 18.70 5.27 -2.00
CA GLY A 275 18.31 6.01 -3.20
C GLY A 275 17.64 7.35 -2.87
N LEU A 276 16.75 7.37 -1.87
CA LEU A 276 16.14 8.61 -1.38
C LEU A 276 17.19 9.56 -0.78
N MET A 277 18.15 9.05 -0.02
CA MET A 277 19.26 9.84 0.53
C MET A 277 20.10 10.48 -0.59
N ALA A 278 20.49 9.70 -1.59
CA ALA A 278 21.28 10.17 -2.73
C ALA A 278 20.51 11.22 -3.52
N ARG A 279 19.21 11.00 -3.78
CA ARG A 279 18.34 11.95 -4.49
C ARG A 279 18.21 13.28 -3.74
N ARG A 280 17.95 13.25 -2.43
CA ARG A 280 17.89 14.46 -1.58
C ARG A 280 19.23 15.20 -1.50
N SER A 281 20.32 14.51 -1.81
CA SER A 281 21.68 15.07 -1.85
C SER A 281 22.11 15.53 -3.25
N GLY A 282 21.20 15.55 -4.23
CA GLY A 282 21.50 15.95 -5.61
C GLY A 282 22.33 14.94 -6.41
N MET A 283 22.54 13.72 -5.90
CA MET A 283 23.32 12.67 -6.57
C MET A 283 22.42 11.83 -7.47
N THR A 284 21.99 12.38 -8.61
CA THR A 284 21.00 11.72 -9.49
C THR A 284 21.44 10.34 -9.99
N GLU A 285 22.70 10.19 -10.44
CA GLU A 285 23.22 8.88 -10.86
C GLU A 285 23.31 7.89 -9.70
N GLY A 286 23.75 8.33 -8.52
CA GLY A 286 23.78 7.50 -7.32
C GLY A 286 22.37 7.06 -6.88
N ALA A 287 21.39 7.96 -6.98
CA ALA A 287 20.00 7.63 -6.70
C ALA A 287 19.46 6.60 -7.70
N ALA A 288 19.73 6.80 -8.99
CA ALA A 288 19.37 5.85 -10.04
C ALA A 288 19.99 4.47 -9.78
N HIS A 289 21.26 4.41 -9.40
CA HIS A 289 21.94 3.17 -9.01
C HIS A 289 21.20 2.46 -7.87
N CYS A 290 20.89 3.16 -6.79
CA CYS A 290 20.21 2.57 -5.63
C CYS A 290 18.77 2.10 -5.94
N PHE A 291 17.99 2.87 -6.70
CA PHE A 291 16.65 2.44 -7.11
C PHE A 291 16.71 1.26 -8.08
N HIS A 292 17.70 1.22 -8.96
CA HIS A 292 17.96 0.06 -9.81
C HIS A 292 18.23 -1.20 -8.98
N GLN A 293 19.13 -1.10 -7.99
CA GLN A 293 19.42 -2.19 -7.05
C GLN A 293 18.17 -2.65 -6.26
N THR A 294 17.29 -1.71 -5.94
CA THR A 294 15.99 -1.99 -5.32
C THR A 294 15.12 -2.84 -6.26
N LEU A 295 14.98 -2.42 -7.52
CA LEU A 295 14.12 -3.07 -8.51
C LEU A 295 14.66 -4.44 -8.99
N LEU A 296 15.97 -4.67 -8.94
CA LEU A 296 16.54 -6.01 -9.18
C LEU A 296 16.08 -7.03 -8.14
N ARG A 297 15.78 -6.58 -6.91
CA ARG A 297 15.41 -7.43 -5.76
C ARG A 297 13.91 -7.46 -5.51
N SER A 298 13.24 -6.34 -5.77
CA SER A 298 11.79 -6.18 -5.70
C SER A 298 11.29 -5.52 -6.99
N PRO A 299 11.10 -6.31 -8.08
CA PRO A 299 10.69 -5.80 -9.39
C PRO A 299 9.34 -5.08 -9.46
N ASN A 300 8.55 -5.19 -8.38
CA ASN A 300 7.20 -4.64 -8.26
C ASN A 300 7.14 -3.52 -7.20
N HIS A 301 8.29 -3.01 -6.75
CA HIS A 301 8.34 -1.90 -5.80
C HIS A 301 7.88 -0.61 -6.49
N LEU A 302 6.63 -0.22 -6.25
CA LEU A 302 5.99 0.92 -6.91
C LEU A 302 6.75 2.22 -6.66
N ALA A 303 7.09 2.49 -5.40
CA ALA A 303 7.76 3.73 -5.02
C ALA A 303 9.16 3.82 -5.67
N ALA A 304 9.93 2.73 -5.67
CA ALA A 304 11.22 2.69 -6.37
C ALA A 304 11.06 2.86 -7.89
N THR A 305 10.01 2.29 -8.49
CA THR A 305 9.71 2.42 -9.93
C THR A 305 9.48 3.88 -10.32
N ILE A 306 8.67 4.61 -9.56
CA ILE A 306 8.40 6.05 -9.76
C ILE A 306 9.70 6.86 -9.61
N GLN A 307 10.44 6.59 -8.53
CA GLN A 307 11.66 7.33 -8.24
C GLN A 307 12.74 7.09 -9.30
N PHE A 308 12.87 5.85 -9.77
CA PHE A 308 13.80 5.49 -10.84
C PHE A 308 13.44 6.14 -12.18
N ALA A 309 12.15 6.16 -12.53
CA ALA A 309 11.67 6.86 -13.73
C ALA A 309 12.05 8.35 -13.71
N GLY A 310 11.81 9.04 -12.59
CA GLY A 310 12.19 10.45 -12.44
C GLY A 310 13.71 10.67 -12.50
N CYS A 311 14.52 9.74 -11.97
CA CYS A 311 15.97 9.80 -12.16
C CYS A 311 16.38 9.64 -13.63
N LEU A 312 15.70 8.77 -14.39
CA LEU A 312 15.99 8.57 -15.81
C LEU A 312 15.64 9.81 -16.64
N ASP A 313 14.53 10.50 -16.34
CA ASP A 313 14.18 11.78 -16.98
C ASP A 313 15.27 12.84 -16.73
N LEU A 314 15.72 12.99 -15.49
CA LEU A 314 16.79 13.93 -15.12
C LEU A 314 18.15 13.59 -15.74
N LEU A 315 18.35 12.33 -16.15
CA LEU A 315 19.57 11.85 -16.82
C LEU A 315 19.41 11.81 -18.35
N ASP A 316 18.41 12.50 -18.91
CA ASP A 316 18.13 12.59 -20.34
C ASP A 316 17.92 11.22 -21.01
N LYS A 317 17.16 10.34 -20.34
CA LYS A 317 16.77 8.99 -20.82
C LYS A 317 15.24 8.84 -20.94
N PRO A 318 14.55 9.69 -21.72
CA PRO A 318 13.08 9.78 -21.72
C PRO A 318 12.36 8.53 -22.25
N GLU A 319 12.99 7.74 -23.13
CA GLU A 319 12.41 6.46 -23.58
C GLU A 319 12.39 5.42 -22.47
N ALA A 320 13.48 5.33 -21.70
CA ALA A 320 13.57 4.43 -20.55
C ALA A 320 12.63 4.90 -19.44
N ALA A 321 12.58 6.20 -19.16
CA ALA A 321 11.68 6.76 -18.16
C ALA A 321 10.21 6.43 -18.47
N ARG A 322 9.76 6.62 -19.71
CA ARG A 322 8.40 6.27 -20.16
C ARG A 322 8.05 4.79 -19.92
N PHE A 323 9.00 3.88 -20.10
CA PHE A 323 8.77 2.46 -19.80
C PHE A 323 8.46 2.24 -18.30
N PHE A 324 9.22 2.85 -17.39
CA PHE A 324 8.97 2.73 -15.95
C PHE A 324 7.76 3.52 -15.48
N GLN A 325 7.48 4.69 -16.05
CA GLN A 325 6.24 5.44 -15.81
C GLN A 325 5.04 4.57 -16.15
N LYS A 326 5.03 3.92 -17.32
CA LYS A 326 3.95 3.01 -17.71
C LYS A 326 3.80 1.83 -16.76
N ARG A 327 4.92 1.27 -16.29
CA ARG A 327 4.89 0.20 -15.28
C ARG A 327 4.34 0.70 -13.94
N ALA A 328 4.74 1.90 -13.50
CA ALA A 328 4.25 2.52 -12.27
C ALA A 328 2.73 2.75 -12.31
N GLU A 329 2.20 3.22 -13.44
CA GLU A 329 0.74 3.35 -13.66
C GLU A 329 0.03 2.00 -13.46
N LEU A 330 0.53 0.94 -14.10
CA LEU A 330 -0.05 -0.40 -13.99
C LEU A 330 0.01 -0.94 -12.56
N LEU A 331 1.11 -0.70 -11.84
CA LEU A 331 1.27 -1.07 -10.44
C LEU A 331 0.31 -0.27 -9.53
N ALA A 332 0.12 1.03 -9.77
CA ALA A 332 -0.82 1.87 -9.03
C ALA A 332 -2.28 1.45 -9.27
N GLN A 333 -2.65 1.17 -10.51
CA GLN A 333 -3.98 0.64 -10.85
C GLN A 333 -4.23 -0.73 -10.20
N LEU A 334 -3.20 -1.57 -10.12
CA LEU A 334 -3.26 -2.87 -9.45
C LEU A 334 -3.48 -2.71 -7.94
N GLU A 335 -2.78 -1.78 -7.29
CA GLU A 335 -3.03 -1.46 -5.87
C GLU A 335 -4.46 -0.99 -5.62
N SER A 336 -4.98 -0.10 -6.47
CA SER A 336 -6.37 0.36 -6.42
C SER A 336 -7.37 -0.81 -6.52
N ALA A 337 -7.20 -1.71 -7.50
CA ALA A 337 -8.06 -2.88 -7.65
C ALA A 337 -8.04 -3.79 -6.40
N LEU A 338 -6.86 -3.99 -5.82
CA LEU A 338 -6.67 -4.86 -4.66
C LEU A 338 -7.25 -4.26 -3.38
N ASN A 339 -7.27 -2.93 -3.24
CA ASN A 339 -7.93 -2.28 -2.11
C ASN A 339 -9.44 -2.60 -2.06
N VAL A 340 -10.09 -2.69 -3.22
CA VAL A 340 -11.50 -3.14 -3.29
C VAL A 340 -11.61 -4.60 -2.85
N LEU A 341 -10.72 -5.47 -3.37
CA LEU A 341 -10.71 -6.90 -3.02
C LEU A 341 -10.37 -7.20 -1.54
N ARG A 342 -9.73 -6.27 -0.83
CA ARG A 342 -9.53 -6.37 0.63
C ARG A 342 -10.85 -6.21 1.39
N GLY A 343 -11.80 -5.45 0.86
CA GLY A 343 -13.11 -5.22 1.45
C GLY A 343 -14.11 -6.36 1.22
N GLY A 344 -13.83 -7.27 0.28
CA GLY A 344 -14.70 -8.39 -0.06
C GLY A 344 -14.43 -8.93 -1.45
N VAL A 345 -15.14 -10.00 -1.81
CA VAL A 345 -15.05 -10.59 -3.15
C VAL A 345 -15.85 -9.74 -4.13
N ASP A 346 -15.19 -9.26 -5.19
CA ASP A 346 -15.80 -8.53 -6.30
C ASP A 346 -15.30 -9.11 -7.63
N GLU A 347 -16.21 -9.71 -8.41
CA GLU A 347 -15.87 -10.42 -9.66
C GLU A 347 -15.25 -9.50 -10.72
N PRO A 348 -15.84 -8.34 -11.07
CA PRO A 348 -15.20 -7.39 -11.99
C PRO A 348 -13.78 -7.00 -11.58
N GLN A 349 -13.54 -6.77 -10.29
CA GLN A 349 -12.22 -6.41 -9.78
C GLN A 349 -11.25 -7.60 -9.78
N LEU A 350 -11.70 -8.83 -9.58
CA LEU A 350 -10.88 -10.04 -9.76
C LEU A 350 -10.37 -10.15 -11.21
N VAL A 351 -11.27 -9.99 -12.18
CA VAL A 351 -10.91 -10.03 -13.62
C VAL A 351 -9.97 -8.89 -13.97
N ARG A 352 -10.24 -7.66 -13.47
CA ARG A 352 -9.37 -6.50 -13.67
C ARG A 352 -7.97 -6.73 -13.09
N THR A 353 -7.89 -7.26 -11.87
CA THR A 353 -6.63 -7.61 -11.18
C THR A 353 -5.82 -8.60 -12.01
N ALA A 354 -6.43 -9.68 -12.48
CA ALA A 354 -5.76 -10.68 -13.32
C ALA A 354 -5.23 -10.09 -14.64
N ARG A 355 -5.97 -9.16 -15.27
CA ARG A 355 -5.52 -8.47 -16.49
C ARG A 355 -4.33 -7.55 -16.24
N LEU A 356 -4.36 -6.78 -15.15
CA LEU A 356 -3.24 -5.90 -14.77
C LEU A 356 -1.98 -6.71 -14.49
N LEU A 357 -2.12 -7.83 -13.77
CA LEU A 357 -1.01 -8.76 -13.50
C LEU A 357 -0.45 -9.38 -14.79
N GLN A 358 -1.32 -9.76 -15.73
CA GLN A 358 -0.90 -10.23 -17.05
C GLN A 358 -0.07 -9.16 -17.79
N SER A 359 -0.53 -7.90 -17.79
CA SER A 359 0.21 -6.78 -18.42
C SER A 359 1.55 -6.49 -17.74
N LEU A 360 1.67 -6.79 -16.44
CA LEU A 360 2.91 -6.66 -15.68
C LEU A 360 3.88 -7.85 -15.86
N GLY A 361 3.44 -8.95 -16.49
CA GLY A 361 4.20 -10.20 -16.62
C GLY A 361 4.17 -11.11 -15.39
N ARG A 362 3.17 -10.94 -14.51
CA ARG A 362 3.01 -11.66 -13.22
C ARG A 362 2.01 -12.81 -13.36
N TYR A 363 2.35 -13.78 -14.20
CA TYR A 363 1.40 -14.80 -14.68
C TYR A 363 0.92 -15.78 -13.60
N TRP A 364 1.76 -16.15 -12.63
CA TRP A 364 1.35 -17.04 -11.53
C TRP A 364 0.29 -16.40 -10.65
N GLU A 365 0.47 -15.12 -10.34
CA GLU A 365 -0.50 -14.35 -9.55
C GLU A 365 -1.79 -14.14 -10.34
N ALA A 366 -1.69 -13.79 -11.63
CA ALA A 366 -2.85 -13.65 -12.52
C ALA A 366 -3.68 -14.94 -12.60
N ALA A 367 -3.00 -16.09 -12.76
CA ALA A 367 -3.65 -17.40 -12.75
C ALA A 367 -4.29 -17.72 -11.39
N GLY A 368 -3.63 -17.36 -10.28
CA GLY A 368 -4.16 -17.57 -8.94
C GLY A 368 -5.45 -16.77 -8.67
N TRP A 369 -5.51 -15.52 -9.11
CA TRP A 369 -6.72 -14.70 -8.95
C TRP A 369 -7.89 -15.23 -9.80
N LEU A 370 -7.63 -15.70 -11.02
CA LEU A 370 -8.65 -16.38 -11.83
C LEU A 370 -9.07 -17.73 -11.24
N TYR A 371 -8.15 -18.46 -10.61
CA TYR A 371 -8.50 -19.69 -9.90
C TYR A 371 -9.49 -19.43 -8.76
N ILE A 372 -9.30 -18.35 -7.98
CA ILE A 372 -10.28 -17.96 -6.95
C ILE A 372 -11.63 -17.67 -7.58
N LEU A 373 -11.67 -16.93 -8.70
CA LEU A 373 -12.90 -16.66 -9.42
C LEU A 373 -13.63 -17.95 -9.86
N GLU A 374 -12.90 -18.98 -10.30
CA GLU A 374 -13.47 -20.29 -10.65
C GLU A 374 -14.09 -21.02 -9.45
N GLN A 375 -13.60 -20.80 -8.23
CA GLN A 375 -14.12 -21.44 -7.02
C GLN A 375 -15.46 -20.85 -6.53
N LEU A 376 -15.88 -19.69 -7.06
CA LEU A 376 -17.10 -18.99 -6.63
C LEU A 376 -18.41 -19.57 -7.20
N ASP A 377 -18.37 -20.76 -7.82
CA ASP A 377 -19.53 -21.51 -8.38
C ASP A 377 -20.41 -20.69 -9.34
N ILE A 378 -19.79 -19.79 -10.09
CA ILE A 378 -20.44 -18.99 -11.14
C ILE A 378 -20.64 -19.88 -12.38
N ALA A 379 -21.89 -20.03 -12.83
CA ALA A 379 -22.22 -20.82 -14.01
C ALA A 379 -21.43 -20.35 -15.24
N GLU A 380 -20.81 -21.30 -15.95
CA GLU A 380 -19.93 -21.09 -17.13
C GLU A 380 -19.09 -19.80 -17.09
N ASN A 381 -18.06 -19.77 -16.25
CA ASN A 381 -17.08 -18.69 -16.29
C ASN A 381 -16.34 -18.67 -17.65
N PRO A 382 -16.51 -17.62 -18.49
CA PRO A 382 -15.91 -17.53 -19.82
C PRO A 382 -14.37 -17.40 -19.79
N ASP A 383 -13.78 -17.08 -18.64
CA ASP A 383 -12.33 -16.90 -18.48
C ASP A 383 -11.57 -18.20 -18.10
N ARG A 384 -12.24 -19.36 -17.98
CA ARG A 384 -11.57 -20.66 -17.69
C ARG A 384 -10.45 -21.02 -18.68
N PRO A 385 -10.61 -20.88 -20.01
CA PRO A 385 -9.51 -21.10 -20.95
C PRO A 385 -8.32 -20.15 -20.72
N ARG A 386 -8.60 -18.96 -20.19
CA ARG A 386 -7.60 -17.93 -19.90
C ARG A 386 -6.74 -18.31 -18.70
N CYS A 387 -7.32 -18.91 -17.66
CA CYS A 387 -6.59 -19.44 -16.51
C CYS A 387 -5.53 -20.47 -16.95
N GLN A 388 -5.91 -21.42 -17.80
CA GLN A 388 -4.99 -22.43 -18.35
C GLN A 388 -3.88 -21.81 -19.21
N THR A 389 -4.23 -20.81 -20.03
CA THR A 389 -3.27 -20.08 -20.86
C THR A 389 -2.26 -19.33 -20.00
N LEU A 390 -2.71 -18.64 -18.94
CA LEU A 390 -1.84 -17.91 -18.02
C LEU A 390 -0.94 -18.86 -17.22
N ALA A 391 -1.46 -20.01 -16.77
CA ALA A 391 -0.63 -21.03 -16.14
C ALA A 391 0.46 -21.56 -17.08
N ALA A 392 0.15 -21.77 -18.36
CA ALA A 392 1.15 -22.16 -19.36
C ALA A 392 2.22 -21.07 -19.58
N LEU A 393 1.83 -19.79 -19.64
CA LEU A 393 2.77 -18.67 -19.70
C LEU A 393 3.63 -18.57 -18.44
N ALA A 394 3.05 -18.82 -17.26
CA ALA A 394 3.76 -18.83 -15.99
C ALA A 394 4.79 -19.96 -15.89
N VAL A 395 4.53 -21.11 -16.52
CA VAL A 395 5.52 -22.20 -16.64
C VAL A 395 6.66 -21.81 -17.59
N ALA A 396 6.38 -21.03 -18.64
CA ALA A 396 7.39 -20.52 -19.56
C ALA A 396 8.26 -19.39 -18.95
N ASP A 397 7.74 -18.65 -17.96
CA ASP A 397 8.44 -17.64 -17.18
C ASP A 397 8.33 -17.94 -15.66
N PRO A 398 9.05 -18.96 -15.15
CA PRO A 398 8.87 -19.47 -13.80
C PRO A 398 9.25 -18.48 -12.69
N ASP A 399 10.18 -17.56 -12.97
CA ASP A 399 10.63 -16.55 -12.02
C ASP A 399 9.65 -15.37 -11.92
N GLN A 400 8.74 -15.24 -12.89
CA GLN A 400 7.90 -14.05 -13.11
C GLN A 400 8.74 -12.81 -13.40
N ASN A 401 8.27 -11.95 -14.29
CA ASN A 401 8.97 -10.71 -14.67
C ASN A 401 10.31 -10.92 -15.41
N GLN A 402 10.64 -12.08 -16.00
CA GLN A 402 11.89 -12.21 -16.78
C GLN A 402 11.95 -11.23 -17.95
N GLY A 403 10.79 -10.83 -18.50
CA GLY A 403 10.71 -9.73 -19.47
C GLY A 403 11.18 -8.39 -18.88
N PHE A 404 10.65 -8.01 -17.72
CA PHE A 404 11.01 -6.75 -17.05
C PHE A 404 12.45 -6.77 -16.53
N LEU A 405 12.92 -7.87 -15.92
CA LEU A 405 14.29 -7.98 -15.43
C LEU A 405 15.31 -7.89 -16.57
N ARG A 406 15.01 -8.48 -17.74
CA ARG A 406 15.85 -8.31 -18.93
C ARG A 406 15.91 -6.85 -19.37
N GLU A 407 14.79 -6.14 -19.35
CA GLU A 407 14.74 -4.72 -19.70
C GLU A 407 15.47 -3.84 -18.68
N LEU A 408 15.31 -4.14 -17.38
CA LEU A 408 16.02 -3.49 -16.29
C LEU A 408 17.54 -3.74 -16.37
N GLN A 409 17.97 -4.93 -16.78
CA GLN A 409 19.38 -5.27 -17.00
C GLN A 409 19.95 -4.66 -18.30
N ARG A 410 19.11 -4.51 -19.33
CA ARG A 410 19.46 -3.85 -20.61
C ARG A 410 19.81 -2.38 -20.39
N LEU A 411 19.16 -1.74 -19.42
CA LEU A 411 19.55 -0.43 -18.91
C LEU A 411 20.83 -0.61 -18.10
N GLU A 412 21.95 -0.60 -18.83
CA GLU A 412 23.28 -0.97 -18.36
C GLU A 412 23.56 -0.54 -16.91
N VAL A 413 23.53 -1.54 -16.02
CA VAL A 413 23.80 -1.47 -14.58
C VAL A 413 25.23 -0.95 -14.30
N ASP A 414 26.09 -0.96 -15.32
CA ASP A 414 27.46 -0.44 -15.29
C ASP A 414 27.56 1.07 -15.58
N ARG A 415 26.45 1.76 -15.88
CA ARG A 415 26.46 3.19 -16.27
C ARG A 415 26.05 4.18 -15.18
N PHE A 416 25.44 3.75 -14.09
CA PHE A 416 25.11 4.66 -12.98
C PHE A 416 26.19 4.57 -11.91
N ALA A 417 26.94 5.67 -11.72
CA ALA A 417 27.95 5.76 -10.70
C ALA A 417 27.36 5.47 -9.31
N GLU A 418 28.07 4.68 -8.50
CA GLU A 418 27.69 4.51 -7.11
C GLU A 418 27.65 5.87 -6.39
N PRO A 419 26.72 6.08 -5.44
CA PRO A 419 26.68 7.33 -4.70
C PRO A 419 28.00 7.58 -3.96
N ASN A 420 28.59 8.75 -4.19
CA ASN A 420 29.81 9.17 -3.49
C ASN A 420 29.47 9.70 -2.08
N TRP A 421 29.23 8.78 -1.16
CA TRP A 421 28.93 9.12 0.24
C TRP A 421 30.05 9.93 0.92
N GLY A 422 31.30 9.81 0.46
CA GLY A 422 32.44 10.56 0.98
C GLY A 422 32.36 12.07 0.68
N ALA A 423 31.72 12.46 -0.41
CA ALA A 423 31.49 13.87 -0.76
C ALA A 423 30.49 14.57 0.17
N LEU A 424 29.66 13.81 0.91
CA LEU A 424 28.76 14.38 1.93
C LEU A 424 29.47 14.60 3.27
N LEU A 425 30.68 14.08 3.43
CA LEU A 425 31.51 14.25 4.63
C LEU A 425 32.52 15.40 4.48
N THR A 426 32.65 16.01 3.29
CA THR A 426 33.48 17.21 3.13
C THR A 426 32.79 18.41 3.77
N PRO A 427 33.46 19.13 4.69
CA PRO A 427 32.89 20.28 5.35
C PRO A 427 32.88 21.48 4.38
N HIS A 428 31.87 21.53 3.52
CA HIS A 428 31.43 22.78 2.91
C HIS A 428 29.98 23.00 3.29
N SER A 429 29.81 23.94 4.23
CA SER A 429 28.57 24.59 4.61
C SER A 429 27.36 23.65 4.78
N LEU A 430 27.53 22.60 5.59
CA LEU A 430 26.42 22.20 6.44
C LEU A 430 26.45 23.18 7.60
N ASP A 431 25.66 24.26 7.47
CA ASP A 431 25.31 25.10 8.60
C ASP A 431 24.57 24.18 9.58
N THR A 432 25.37 23.53 10.41
CA THR A 432 24.95 22.72 11.53
C THR A 432 24.55 23.73 12.58
N GLN A 433 23.38 24.33 12.38
CA GLN A 433 22.52 24.59 13.50
C GLN A 433 22.14 23.21 14.05
N THR A 434 23.08 22.68 14.82
CA THR A 434 22.82 21.75 15.90
C THR A 434 21.71 22.40 16.69
N ARG A 435 20.49 21.94 16.44
CA ARG A 435 19.36 22.24 17.31
C ARG A 435 19.88 21.86 18.70
N PRO A 436 19.97 22.80 19.66
CA PRO A 436 20.45 22.47 20.99
C PRO A 436 19.64 21.27 21.46
N ALA A 437 20.30 20.34 22.16
CA ALA A 437 19.60 19.24 22.80
C ALA A 437 18.54 19.85 23.71
N HIS A 438 17.33 20.01 23.18
CA HIS A 438 16.20 20.46 23.94
C HIS A 438 16.00 19.33 24.93
N SER A 439 16.23 19.64 26.22
CA SER A 439 15.62 18.88 27.28
C SER A 439 14.19 18.58 26.86
N SER A 440 13.74 17.35 27.04
CA SER A 440 12.37 16.88 26.84
C SER A 440 11.37 17.57 27.79
N ALA A 441 11.46 18.88 27.94
CA ALA A 441 10.27 19.67 28.19
C ALA A 441 9.49 19.52 26.88
N GLU A 442 8.42 18.73 26.93
CA GLU A 442 7.38 18.76 25.91
C GLU A 442 7.11 20.23 25.58
N ILE A 443 7.53 20.68 24.39
CA ILE A 443 6.95 21.90 23.84
C ILE A 443 5.53 21.47 23.50
N ALA A 444 4.64 21.61 24.47
CA ALA A 444 3.22 21.42 24.28
C ALA A 444 2.77 22.55 23.34
N PHE A 445 2.79 22.27 22.04
CA PHE A 445 2.12 23.11 21.07
C PHE A 445 0.64 23.06 21.38
N ARG A 446 0.11 24.20 21.83
CA ARG A 446 -1.32 24.37 22.09
C ARG A 446 -1.88 25.24 20.98
N MET A 447 -2.83 24.70 20.24
CA MET A 447 -3.68 25.50 19.36
C MET A 447 -4.86 25.99 20.18
N ASP A 448 -5.03 27.30 20.25
CA ASP A 448 -6.22 27.94 20.81
C ASP A 448 -7.06 28.47 19.64
N ASP A 449 -8.35 28.16 19.65
CA ASP A 449 -9.31 28.66 18.67
C ASP A 449 -9.72 30.09 19.05
N GLU A 450 -9.25 31.06 18.27
CA GLU A 450 -9.53 32.49 18.43
C GLU A 450 -10.54 33.01 17.39
N ALA A 451 -11.14 32.14 16.56
CA ALA A 451 -11.95 32.57 15.41
C ALA A 451 -13.13 33.45 15.84
N HIS A 452 -13.94 32.98 16.78
CA HIS A 452 -15.08 33.75 17.32
C HIS A 452 -14.62 34.99 18.09
N ALA A 453 -13.48 34.96 18.77
CA ALA A 453 -12.94 36.13 19.48
C ALA A 453 -12.53 37.24 18.51
N LEU A 454 -12.06 36.86 17.32
CA LEU A 454 -11.71 37.75 16.23
C LEU A 454 -12.91 38.09 15.32
N GLY A 455 -14.12 37.59 15.58
CA GLY A 455 -15.31 37.91 14.78
C GLY A 455 -15.49 37.06 13.51
N ILE A 456 -14.80 35.93 13.38
CA ILE A 456 -15.00 34.95 12.32
C ILE A 456 -16.09 33.95 12.78
N ASP A 457 -17.35 34.28 12.49
CA ASP A 457 -18.52 33.45 12.79
C ASP A 457 -18.91 32.59 11.58
N PHE A 458 -18.03 31.67 11.19
CA PHE A 458 -18.20 30.79 10.03
C PHE A 458 -18.14 29.32 10.44
N GLN A 459 -19.12 28.55 10.00
CA GLN A 459 -19.11 27.10 10.06
C GLN A 459 -19.38 26.56 8.66
N TYR A 460 -18.42 25.80 8.11
CA TYR A 460 -18.58 25.19 6.80
C TYR A 460 -19.82 24.29 6.79
N PHE A 461 -20.75 24.59 5.89
CA PHE A 461 -21.86 23.72 5.56
C PHE A 461 -21.51 22.93 4.31
N GLU A 462 -21.58 21.61 4.38
CA GLU A 462 -21.17 20.69 3.32
C GLU A 462 -22.31 20.30 2.36
N GLY A 463 -23.44 21.02 2.43
CA GLY A 463 -24.62 20.76 1.61
C GLY A 463 -25.49 19.59 2.09
N THR A 464 -25.20 19.05 3.29
CA THR A 464 -25.95 17.92 3.83
C THR A 464 -27.35 18.33 4.31
N THR A 465 -28.36 17.66 3.79
CA THR A 465 -29.75 17.68 4.23
C THR A 465 -30.14 16.30 4.77
N GLU A 466 -31.28 16.22 5.46
CA GLU A 466 -31.85 14.94 5.91
C GLU A 466 -32.03 13.94 4.75
N ALA A 467 -32.23 14.43 3.52
CA ALA A 467 -32.45 13.64 2.33
C ALA A 467 -31.17 13.08 1.67
N ASN A 468 -29.96 13.59 1.99
CA ASN A 468 -28.74 13.28 1.24
C ASN A 468 -27.49 12.94 2.09
N ARG A 469 -27.61 12.86 3.44
CA ARG A 469 -26.57 12.49 4.44
C ARG A 469 -25.25 11.92 3.89
N LEU A 470 -24.37 12.79 3.39
CA LEU A 470 -23.01 12.46 2.89
C LEU A 470 -22.96 11.31 1.86
N ARG A 471 -24.00 11.17 1.03
CA ARG A 471 -24.12 10.10 0.04
C ARG A 471 -23.43 10.39 -1.29
N HIS A 472 -22.99 11.62 -1.50
CA HIS A 472 -22.28 12.04 -2.71
C HIS A 472 -20.83 12.41 -2.40
N ILE A 473 -19.95 12.20 -3.39
CA ILE A 473 -18.51 12.37 -3.20
C ILE A 473 -18.12 13.84 -2.95
N PHE A 474 -18.82 14.80 -3.57
CA PHE A 474 -18.50 16.22 -3.41
C PHE A 474 -18.81 16.74 -1.99
N ASN A 475 -19.67 16.05 -1.22
CA ASN A 475 -19.91 16.40 0.19
C ASN A 475 -18.70 16.16 1.09
N VAL A 476 -17.71 15.35 0.66
CA VAL A 476 -16.55 14.97 1.48
C VAL A 476 -15.25 15.64 1.07
N VAL A 477 -15.26 16.53 0.07
CA VAL A 477 -14.05 17.21 -0.43
C VAL A 477 -13.77 18.53 0.31
N GLY A 478 -14.80 19.24 0.78
CA GLY A 478 -14.67 20.48 1.56
C GLY A 478 -14.57 21.76 0.70
N GLY A 479 -14.59 22.91 1.37
CA GLY A 479 -14.46 24.24 0.77
C GLY A 479 -13.07 24.85 0.95
N GLY A 480 -12.66 25.69 0.00
CA GLY A 480 -11.39 26.43 0.05
C GLY A 480 -11.48 27.74 0.83
N ILE A 481 -10.31 28.31 1.12
CA ILE A 481 -10.16 29.64 1.71
C ILE A 481 -9.26 30.47 0.81
N GLY A 482 -9.75 31.63 0.37
CA GLY A 482 -8.95 32.67 -0.28
C GLY A 482 -8.39 33.61 0.77
N VAL A 483 -7.08 33.88 0.72
CA VAL A 483 -6.39 34.82 1.60
C VAL A 483 -5.81 35.92 0.72
N VAL A 484 -6.43 37.09 0.74
CA VAL A 484 -6.17 38.17 -0.22
C VAL A 484 -6.41 39.52 0.44
N ASP A 485 -5.58 40.51 0.15
CA ASP A 485 -5.78 41.91 0.57
C ASP A 485 -6.63 42.60 -0.51
N ILE A 486 -7.95 42.72 -0.30
CA ILE A 486 -8.89 43.18 -1.34
C ILE A 486 -8.96 44.71 -1.44
N ASP A 487 -8.48 45.42 -0.40
CA ASP A 487 -8.57 46.87 -0.29
C ASP A 487 -7.21 47.58 -0.21
N HIS A 488 -6.12 46.80 -0.31
CA HIS A 488 -4.73 47.22 -0.32
C HIS A 488 -4.31 47.94 0.97
N ASP A 489 -4.91 47.58 2.11
CA ASP A 489 -4.54 48.14 3.40
C ASP A 489 -3.35 47.44 4.07
N GLY A 490 -2.83 46.38 3.44
CA GLY A 490 -1.70 45.58 3.89
C GLY A 490 -2.09 44.43 4.83
N TRP A 491 -3.38 44.21 5.08
CA TRP A 491 -3.89 43.13 5.92
C TRP A 491 -4.72 42.14 5.10
N PRO A 492 -4.38 40.84 5.12
CA PRO A 492 -5.11 39.86 4.34
C PRO A 492 -6.52 39.63 4.88
N ASP A 493 -7.49 39.75 3.98
CA ASP A 493 -8.89 39.39 4.13
C ASP A 493 -9.12 37.91 3.82
N LEU A 494 -10.29 37.40 4.17
CA LEU A 494 -10.65 35.98 4.01
C LEU A 494 -11.91 35.82 3.17
N TYR A 495 -11.81 35.11 2.06
CA TYR A 495 -12.97 34.56 1.35
C TYR A 495 -13.13 33.09 1.73
N LEU A 496 -14.27 32.72 2.31
CA LEU A 496 -14.57 31.39 2.80
C LEU A 496 -15.63 30.76 1.92
N ALA A 497 -15.23 29.77 1.11
CA ALA A 497 -16.16 29.00 0.29
C ALA A 497 -16.98 28.05 1.16
N GLN A 498 -18.25 27.87 0.82
CA GLN A 498 -19.09 26.83 1.39
C GLN A 498 -20.03 26.21 0.37
N ALA A 499 -20.76 25.21 0.81
CA ALA A 499 -21.84 24.65 0.01
C ALA A 499 -23.20 25.21 0.40
N ASN A 500 -24.16 24.96 -0.47
CA ASN A 500 -25.58 25.00 -0.18
C ASN A 500 -26.24 23.70 -0.70
N ASP A 501 -27.55 23.59 -0.54
CA ASP A 501 -28.34 22.55 -1.20
C ASP A 501 -28.27 22.75 -2.73
N TRP A 502 -27.35 22.05 -3.38
CA TRP A 502 -27.09 22.12 -4.83
C TRP A 502 -28.32 21.82 -5.71
N ARG A 503 -29.38 21.26 -5.13
CA ARG A 503 -30.65 20.99 -5.82
C ARG A 503 -31.61 22.18 -5.82
N LYS A 504 -31.37 23.16 -4.96
CA LYS A 504 -32.20 24.36 -4.86
C LYS A 504 -31.69 25.45 -5.80
N PRO A 505 -32.59 26.32 -6.29
CA PRO A 505 -32.18 27.55 -6.93
C PRO A 505 -31.27 28.35 -5.97
N GLN A 506 -30.21 28.94 -6.53
CA GLN A 506 -29.34 29.85 -5.79
C GLN A 506 -30.17 31.01 -5.21
N THR A 507 -30.17 31.14 -3.88
CA THR A 507 -30.81 32.23 -3.13
C THR A 507 -29.77 33.18 -2.54
N LEU A 508 -30.21 34.38 -2.17
CA LEU A 508 -29.42 35.31 -1.35
C LEU A 508 -29.38 34.90 0.12
N ASP A 509 -30.24 33.97 0.54
CA ASP A 509 -30.28 33.48 1.91
C ASP A 509 -29.13 32.48 2.17
N PRO A 510 -28.46 32.54 3.34
CA PRO A 510 -27.46 31.57 3.74
C PRO A 510 -27.99 30.13 3.73
N PRO A 511 -27.14 29.12 3.52
CA PRO A 511 -25.67 29.20 3.44
C PRO A 511 -25.14 29.70 2.08
N SER A 512 -24.18 30.62 2.13
CA SER A 512 -23.53 31.24 0.96
C SER A 512 -22.08 31.58 1.33
N ASP A 513 -21.19 31.65 0.36
CA ASP A 513 -19.80 32.06 0.59
C ASP A 513 -19.70 33.36 1.42
N GLN A 514 -18.64 33.47 2.22
CA GLN A 514 -18.46 34.60 3.13
C GLN A 514 -17.14 35.33 2.90
N LEU A 515 -17.21 36.66 2.77
CA LEU A 515 -16.04 37.53 2.67
C LEU A 515 -15.88 38.30 3.97
N TYR A 516 -14.72 38.16 4.60
CA TYR A 516 -14.36 38.81 5.85
C TYR A 516 -13.23 39.80 5.63
N ARG A 517 -13.48 41.07 5.91
CA ARG A 517 -12.46 42.11 5.93
C ARG A 517 -11.64 42.06 7.21
N ASN A 518 -10.33 42.12 7.11
CA ASN A 518 -9.41 42.24 8.23
C ASN A 518 -9.39 43.67 8.75
N LEU A 519 -9.61 43.85 10.05
CA LEU A 519 -9.54 45.13 10.74
C LEU A 519 -8.16 45.29 11.38
N ARG A 520 -7.12 45.23 10.55
CA ARG A 520 -5.72 45.46 10.93
C ARG A 520 -5.16 44.52 12.00
N GLY A 521 -5.56 43.25 11.93
CA GLY A 521 -5.16 42.19 12.85
C GLY A 521 -5.87 42.22 14.20
N GLU A 522 -6.82 43.14 14.41
CA GLU A 522 -7.58 43.24 15.66
C GLU A 522 -8.86 42.39 15.64
N ALA A 523 -9.51 42.31 14.47
CA ALA A 523 -10.75 41.56 14.27
C ALA A 523 -11.00 41.35 12.77
N TYR A 524 -12.04 40.58 12.45
CA TYR A 524 -12.60 40.37 11.12
C TYR A 524 -14.06 40.81 11.08
N GLN A 525 -14.47 41.39 9.97
CA GLN A 525 -15.85 41.80 9.73
C GLN A 525 -16.40 41.11 8.49
N ASN A 526 -17.52 40.40 8.62
CA ASN A 526 -18.24 39.89 7.45
C ASN A 526 -18.78 41.06 6.62
N ILE A 527 -18.28 41.18 5.39
CA ILE A 527 -18.64 42.22 4.43
C ILE A 527 -19.33 41.66 3.18
N THR A 528 -19.68 40.37 3.14
CA THR A 528 -20.31 39.69 1.99
C THR A 528 -21.41 40.53 1.33
N ALA A 529 -22.39 40.96 2.15
CA ALA A 529 -23.53 41.72 1.65
C ALA A 529 -23.17 43.14 1.21
N SER A 530 -22.29 43.83 1.94
CA SER A 530 -21.85 45.19 1.58
C SER A 530 -20.91 45.21 0.38
N ALA A 531 -20.17 44.13 0.15
CA ALA A 531 -19.24 43.95 -0.96
C ALA A 531 -19.92 43.41 -2.22
N ASN A 532 -21.22 43.08 -2.18
CA ASN A 532 -21.97 42.51 -3.30
C ASN A 532 -21.36 41.20 -3.84
N VAL A 533 -20.84 40.37 -2.93
CA VAL A 533 -20.30 39.05 -3.24
C VAL A 533 -21.34 38.01 -2.83
N PHE A 534 -22.01 37.40 -3.80
CA PHE A 534 -23.06 36.41 -3.54
C PHE A 534 -22.81 35.15 -4.38
N GLU A 535 -22.37 34.08 -3.72
CA GLU A 535 -22.28 32.74 -4.29
C GLU A 535 -22.94 31.74 -3.33
N SER A 536 -23.94 31.01 -3.81
CA SER A 536 -24.73 30.05 -3.02
C SER A 536 -24.85 28.69 -3.69
N GLY A 537 -23.92 28.37 -4.60
CA GLY A 537 -23.70 27.05 -5.16
C GLY A 537 -22.91 26.16 -4.22
N PHE A 538 -22.17 25.22 -4.81
CA PHE A 538 -21.32 24.29 -4.07
C PHE A 538 -19.86 24.61 -4.38
N SER A 539 -19.31 25.57 -3.63
CA SER A 539 -18.00 26.14 -3.88
C SER A 539 -16.89 25.33 -3.23
N HIS A 540 -15.75 25.25 -3.94
CA HIS A 540 -14.56 24.51 -3.55
C HIS A 540 -13.37 25.48 -3.50
N GLY A 541 -12.35 25.27 -4.33
CA GLY A 541 -11.16 26.11 -4.37
C GLY A 541 -11.42 27.52 -4.87
N ILE A 542 -10.55 28.42 -4.44
CA ILE A 542 -10.57 29.84 -4.77
C ILE A 542 -9.17 30.19 -5.30
N CYS A 543 -9.10 31.01 -6.34
CA CYS A 543 -7.88 31.73 -6.69
C CYS A 543 -8.17 33.23 -6.81
N ALA A 544 -7.17 34.05 -6.57
CA ALA A 544 -7.29 35.49 -6.55
C ALA A 544 -6.08 36.14 -7.23
N GLU A 545 -6.34 37.02 -8.20
CA GLU A 545 -5.33 37.77 -8.96
C GLU A 545 -6.01 38.98 -9.62
N ASP A 546 -5.27 40.04 -9.93
CA ASP A 546 -5.77 41.21 -10.68
C ASP A 546 -5.81 40.88 -12.18
N PHE A 547 -6.94 40.34 -12.67
CA PHE A 547 -6.98 39.76 -14.01
C PHE A 547 -7.05 40.81 -15.12
N ASP A 548 -7.55 42.00 -14.82
CA ASP A 548 -7.70 43.08 -15.79
C ASP A 548 -6.73 44.24 -15.60
N GLN A 549 -5.81 44.08 -14.64
CA GLN A 549 -4.73 45.01 -14.34
C GLN A 549 -5.21 46.40 -13.91
N ASP A 550 -6.37 46.47 -13.26
CA ASP A 550 -6.90 47.72 -12.73
C ASP A 550 -6.33 48.07 -11.34
N GLY A 551 -5.48 47.19 -10.79
CA GLY A 551 -4.80 47.36 -9.53
C GLY A 551 -5.62 46.94 -8.34
N PHE A 552 -6.67 46.11 -8.52
CA PHE A 552 -7.43 45.50 -7.44
C PHE A 552 -7.56 44.00 -7.68
N VAL A 553 -7.34 43.20 -6.64
CA VAL A 553 -7.38 41.73 -6.78
C VAL A 553 -8.82 41.25 -6.96
N ASP A 554 -9.02 40.41 -7.98
CA ASP A 554 -10.29 39.75 -8.29
C ASP A 554 -10.35 38.34 -7.70
N ILE A 555 -11.54 37.76 -7.59
CA ILE A 555 -11.76 36.45 -6.96
C ILE A 555 -12.44 35.48 -7.93
N TYR A 556 -11.80 34.35 -8.20
CA TYR A 556 -12.38 33.26 -8.97
C TYR A 556 -12.71 32.07 -8.07
N VAL A 557 -13.95 31.57 -8.18
CA VAL A 557 -14.52 30.52 -7.31
C VAL A 557 -14.89 29.30 -8.14
N CYS A 558 -14.25 28.18 -7.82
CA CYS A 558 -14.53 26.87 -8.41
C CYS A 558 -15.75 26.22 -7.77
N ASN A 559 -16.59 25.58 -8.57
CA ASN A 559 -17.89 25.07 -8.14
C ASN A 559 -18.18 23.65 -8.68
N LEU A 560 -19.16 22.99 -8.07
CA LEU A 560 -19.92 21.93 -8.75
C LEU A 560 -20.83 22.57 -9.80
N GLY A 561 -20.34 22.66 -11.04
CA GLY A 561 -21.06 23.29 -12.14
C GLY A 561 -20.40 24.60 -12.59
N ALA A 562 -21.18 25.69 -12.65
CA ALA A 562 -20.67 26.97 -13.13
C ALA A 562 -19.83 27.70 -12.07
N ASN A 563 -18.62 28.09 -12.43
CA ASN A 563 -17.69 28.89 -11.66
C ASN A 563 -18.06 30.39 -11.69
N ARG A 564 -17.54 31.15 -10.72
CA ARG A 564 -17.71 32.60 -10.62
C ARG A 564 -16.40 33.34 -10.73
N LEU A 565 -16.43 34.50 -11.36
CA LEU A 565 -15.36 35.48 -11.36
C LEU A 565 -15.96 36.78 -10.82
N PHE A 566 -15.57 37.17 -9.62
CA PHE A 566 -15.94 38.43 -9.01
C PHE A 566 -14.86 39.46 -9.29
N ARG A 567 -15.18 40.41 -10.16
CA ARG A 567 -14.31 41.56 -10.43
C ARG A 567 -14.42 42.58 -9.30
N ASN A 568 -13.30 42.98 -8.73
CA ASN A 568 -13.22 44.05 -7.74
C ASN A 568 -13.36 45.41 -8.42
N LEU A 569 -14.21 46.30 -7.91
CA LEU A 569 -14.43 47.63 -8.48
C LEU A 569 -13.56 48.71 -7.82
N GLY A 570 -12.76 48.35 -6.81
CA GLY A 570 -11.89 49.28 -6.07
C GLY A 570 -12.62 50.23 -5.11
N ASP A 571 -13.95 50.13 -5.01
CA ASP A 571 -14.78 50.90 -4.08
C ASP A 571 -15.28 50.07 -2.88
N GLY A 572 -14.72 48.86 -2.72
CA GLY A 572 -15.12 47.87 -1.72
C GLY A 572 -16.27 46.98 -2.16
N THR A 573 -16.69 47.05 -3.44
CA THR A 573 -17.71 46.18 -4.01
C THR A 573 -17.18 45.36 -5.19
N PHE A 574 -17.87 44.26 -5.49
CA PHE A 574 -17.56 43.33 -6.56
C PHE A 574 -18.72 43.18 -7.55
N THR A 575 -18.39 42.78 -8.78
CA THR A 575 -19.35 42.39 -9.82
C THR A 575 -19.02 41.01 -10.39
N GLU A 576 -20.02 40.14 -10.49
CA GLU A 576 -19.87 38.82 -11.11
C GLU A 576 -19.80 38.94 -12.64
N VAL A 577 -18.74 38.40 -13.25
CA VAL A 577 -18.42 38.57 -14.69
C VAL A 577 -18.06 37.27 -15.42
N SER A 578 -18.20 36.08 -14.81
CA SER A 578 -17.66 34.83 -15.36
C SER A 578 -18.19 34.50 -16.75
N ALA A 579 -19.48 34.72 -16.99
CA ALA A 579 -20.12 34.46 -18.28
C ALA A 579 -19.64 35.43 -19.38
N SER A 580 -19.50 36.73 -19.04
CA SER A 580 -18.99 37.74 -19.99
C SER A 580 -17.51 37.56 -20.31
N CYS A 581 -16.73 37.04 -19.35
CA CYS A 581 -15.31 36.77 -19.48
C CYS A 581 -15.03 35.41 -20.15
N GLY A 582 -16.03 34.51 -20.24
CA GLY A 582 -15.90 33.20 -20.90
C GLY A 582 -15.33 32.09 -20.02
N VAL A 583 -15.35 32.26 -18.69
CA VAL A 583 -14.68 31.37 -17.72
C VAL A 583 -15.65 30.67 -16.75
N ALA A 584 -16.95 30.70 -17.03
CA ALA A 584 -17.95 30.06 -16.17
C ALA A 584 -17.81 28.53 -16.12
N GLY A 585 -17.50 27.86 -17.24
CA GLY A 585 -17.39 26.40 -17.27
C GLY A 585 -18.69 25.67 -16.87
N ASN A 586 -18.61 24.34 -16.73
CA ASN A 586 -19.72 23.52 -16.21
C ASN A 586 -19.29 22.22 -15.52
N ALA A 587 -17.99 21.97 -15.35
CA ALA A 587 -17.48 20.74 -14.74
C ALA A 587 -17.57 20.82 -13.20
N TRP A 588 -17.18 19.74 -12.51
CA TRP A 588 -16.87 19.86 -11.09
C TRP A 588 -15.43 20.34 -10.94
N SER A 589 -15.26 21.65 -10.74
CA SER A 589 -13.96 22.28 -10.55
C SER A 589 -13.58 22.29 -9.07
N ILE A 590 -12.32 21.95 -8.76
CA ILE A 590 -11.81 21.85 -7.38
C ILE A 590 -10.89 23.01 -7.00
N GLY A 591 -10.23 23.62 -7.97
CA GLY A 591 -9.37 24.77 -7.74
C GLY A 591 -8.86 25.39 -9.03
N GLY A 592 -8.13 26.48 -8.90
CA GLY A 592 -7.52 27.17 -10.03
C GLY A 592 -6.19 27.82 -9.66
N VAL A 593 -5.44 28.18 -10.70
CA VAL A 593 -4.22 28.99 -10.62
C VAL A 593 -4.35 30.12 -11.62
N MET A 594 -4.15 31.35 -11.17
CA MET A 594 -3.98 32.50 -12.05
C MET A 594 -2.49 32.85 -12.11
N ALA A 595 -1.92 32.86 -13.31
CA ALA A 595 -0.50 33.14 -13.53
C ALA A 595 -0.24 33.45 -15.01
N ASP A 596 0.78 34.27 -15.30
CA ASP A 596 1.24 34.49 -16.66
C ASP A 596 1.96 33.23 -17.19
N VAL A 597 1.24 32.38 -17.93
CA VAL A 597 1.79 31.12 -18.44
C VAL A 597 2.46 31.29 -19.79
N ASN A 598 2.16 32.39 -20.50
CA ASN A 598 2.61 32.61 -21.87
C ASN A 598 3.72 33.68 -21.99
N GLY A 599 3.95 34.46 -20.94
CA GLY A 599 4.98 35.48 -20.82
C GLY A 599 4.58 36.85 -21.39
N ASP A 600 3.29 37.13 -21.54
CA ASP A 600 2.78 38.41 -22.07
C ASP A 600 2.51 39.46 -20.96
N GLY A 601 2.71 39.08 -19.70
CA GLY A 601 2.49 39.91 -18.54
C GLY A 601 1.04 39.97 -18.09
N LEU A 602 0.11 39.20 -18.67
CA LEU A 602 -1.26 39.07 -18.22
C LEU A 602 -1.44 37.74 -17.46
N PRO A 603 -2.16 37.72 -16.31
CA PRO A 603 -2.45 36.46 -15.64
C PRO A 603 -3.47 35.66 -16.47
N ASP A 604 -3.05 34.47 -16.88
CA ASP A 604 -3.88 33.44 -17.50
C ASP A 604 -4.54 32.59 -16.40
N LEU A 605 -5.63 31.87 -16.73
CA LEU A 605 -6.38 31.07 -15.76
C LEU A 605 -6.30 29.57 -16.10
N TYR A 606 -5.75 28.79 -15.18
CA TYR A 606 -5.84 27.33 -15.19
C TYR A 606 -6.90 26.87 -14.19
N VAL A 607 -7.81 25.98 -14.61
CA VAL A 607 -8.88 25.41 -13.79
C VAL A 607 -8.72 23.90 -13.74
N GLY A 608 -8.50 23.37 -12.53
CA GLY A 608 -8.44 21.92 -12.32
C GLY A 608 -9.82 21.34 -12.07
N ASN A 609 -10.16 20.34 -12.87
CA ASN A 609 -11.46 19.67 -12.86
C ASN A 609 -11.32 18.24 -12.32
N TYR A 610 -12.29 17.83 -11.50
CA TYR A 610 -12.28 16.51 -10.87
C TYR A 610 -13.11 15.51 -11.67
N ALA A 611 -14.38 15.81 -11.91
CA ALA A 611 -15.28 14.94 -12.66
C ALA A 611 -16.40 15.72 -13.37
N ASP A 612 -17.18 15.02 -14.19
CA ASP A 612 -18.41 15.56 -14.76
C ASP A 612 -19.40 15.95 -13.66
N SER A 613 -19.91 17.19 -13.69
CA SER A 613 -20.75 17.73 -12.62
C SER A 613 -22.14 17.07 -12.57
N ALA A 614 -22.74 16.78 -13.73
CA ALA A 614 -24.07 16.22 -13.83
C ALA A 614 -24.09 14.76 -13.34
N GLU A 615 -23.13 13.94 -13.79
CA GLU A 615 -22.96 12.58 -13.27
C GLU A 615 -22.71 12.62 -11.76
N THR A 616 -21.79 13.47 -11.30
CA THR A 616 -21.39 13.57 -9.90
C THR A 616 -22.56 13.95 -8.98
N ALA A 617 -23.43 14.85 -9.43
CA ALA A 617 -24.61 15.29 -8.67
C ALA A 617 -25.68 14.21 -8.50
N GLU A 618 -25.76 13.25 -9.43
CA GLU A 618 -26.77 12.18 -9.43
C GLU A 618 -26.26 10.86 -8.84
N LYS A 619 -24.96 10.58 -8.96
CA LYS A 619 -24.39 9.27 -8.59
C LYS A 619 -24.41 9.04 -7.08
N VAL A 620 -24.94 7.88 -6.68
CA VAL A 620 -24.84 7.31 -5.34
C VAL A 620 -24.41 5.85 -5.47
N CYS A 621 -23.53 5.40 -4.59
CA CYS A 621 -23.03 4.03 -4.57
C CYS A 621 -23.57 3.26 -3.37
N HIS A 622 -23.42 1.94 -3.37
CA HIS A 622 -23.92 1.08 -2.29
C HIS A 622 -22.82 0.21 -1.72
N ARG A 623 -22.85 0.02 -0.40
CA ARG A 623 -22.06 -0.98 0.32
C ARG A 623 -22.59 -2.39 0.00
N ALA A 624 -21.79 -3.40 0.31
CA ALA A 624 -22.17 -4.81 0.14
C ALA A 624 -23.45 -5.22 0.91
N ASN A 625 -23.78 -4.51 1.99
CA ASN A 625 -25.00 -4.70 2.77
C ASN A 625 -26.23 -3.93 2.21
N GLY A 626 -26.07 -3.20 1.10
CA GLY A 626 -27.11 -2.42 0.43
C GLY A 626 -27.22 -0.96 0.89
N GLU A 627 -26.50 -0.54 1.93
CA GLU A 627 -26.53 0.84 2.41
C GLU A 627 -25.90 1.82 1.41
N GLU A 628 -26.55 2.96 1.19
CA GLU A 628 -26.03 4.04 0.34
C GLU A 628 -24.77 4.68 0.92
N MET A 629 -23.81 5.00 0.06
CA MET A 629 -22.54 5.65 0.37
C MET A 629 -22.05 6.51 -0.80
N ALA A 630 -21.14 7.45 -0.50
CA ALA A 630 -20.39 8.15 -1.53
C ALA A 630 -19.62 7.17 -2.42
N CYS A 631 -19.62 7.45 -3.72
CA CYS A 631 -18.86 6.66 -4.68
C CYS A 631 -17.35 6.85 -4.51
N THR A 632 -16.59 5.83 -4.87
CA THR A 632 -15.15 5.98 -5.04
C THR A 632 -14.85 6.78 -6.32
N PRO A 633 -13.76 7.56 -6.37
CA PRO A 633 -13.48 8.45 -7.50
C PRO A 633 -13.42 7.77 -8.87
N ASP A 634 -12.98 6.51 -8.92
CA ASP A 634 -12.79 5.71 -10.13
C ASP A 634 -14.10 5.36 -10.86
N VAL A 635 -15.24 5.48 -10.18
CA VAL A 635 -16.57 5.22 -10.75
C VAL A 635 -17.09 6.41 -11.56
N LEU A 636 -16.57 7.61 -11.31
CA LEU A 636 -17.01 8.85 -11.97
C LEU A 636 -16.18 9.13 -13.22
N THR A 637 -16.83 9.70 -14.24
CA THR A 637 -16.15 10.20 -15.43
C THR A 637 -15.32 11.42 -15.08
N ALA A 638 -14.00 11.30 -15.24
CA ALA A 638 -13.05 12.40 -15.07
C ALA A 638 -13.37 13.55 -16.04
N ALA A 639 -13.21 14.79 -15.58
CA ALA A 639 -13.36 15.99 -16.40
C ALA A 639 -11.96 16.56 -16.70
N SER A 640 -11.73 16.92 -17.96
CA SER A 640 -10.46 17.53 -18.38
C SER A 640 -10.29 18.89 -17.71
N ASP A 641 -9.07 19.15 -17.24
CA ASP A 641 -8.65 20.50 -16.83
C ASP A 641 -8.74 21.47 -18.00
N GLN A 642 -8.80 22.76 -17.67
CA GLN A 642 -8.97 23.84 -18.64
C GLN A 642 -7.90 24.91 -18.47
N LEU A 643 -7.41 25.44 -19.58
CA LEU A 643 -6.49 26.57 -19.61
C LEU A 643 -7.08 27.69 -20.47
N TYR A 644 -7.14 28.87 -19.87
CA TYR A 644 -7.74 30.07 -20.41
C TYR A 644 -6.68 31.15 -20.55
N LEU A 645 -6.41 31.58 -21.78
CA LEU A 645 -5.46 32.66 -22.06
C LEU A 645 -6.18 34.01 -21.95
N ASN A 646 -5.62 34.93 -21.17
CA ASN A 646 -6.16 36.27 -20.99
C ASN A 646 -5.88 37.14 -22.22
N LEU A 647 -6.92 37.73 -22.80
CA LEU A 647 -6.79 38.51 -24.04
C LEU A 647 -6.46 39.99 -23.79
N GLY A 648 -6.48 40.44 -22.52
CA GLY A 648 -6.24 41.83 -22.14
C GLY A 648 -7.42 42.78 -22.42
N ASP A 649 -8.56 42.26 -22.89
CA ASP A 649 -9.80 43.01 -23.12
C ASP A 649 -10.91 42.65 -22.12
N GLY A 650 -10.53 42.07 -20.98
CA GLY A 650 -11.43 41.55 -19.96
C GLY A 650 -12.07 40.20 -20.32
N LYS A 651 -11.58 39.52 -21.37
CA LYS A 651 -12.04 38.18 -21.75
C LYS A 651 -10.90 37.17 -21.78
N PHE A 652 -11.29 35.92 -21.64
CA PHE A 652 -10.41 34.79 -21.79
C PHE A 652 -10.76 33.97 -23.04
N LYS A 653 -9.74 33.30 -23.56
CA LYS A 653 -9.88 32.30 -24.61
C LYS A 653 -9.49 30.94 -24.07
N ASP A 654 -10.39 29.97 -24.13
CA ASP A 654 -10.06 28.56 -23.87
C ASP A 654 -9.04 28.08 -24.89
N ILE A 655 -7.85 27.73 -24.39
CA ILE A 655 -6.73 27.18 -25.16
C ILE A 655 -6.38 25.74 -24.75
N THR A 656 -7.29 25.03 -24.08
CA THR A 656 -7.06 23.67 -23.54
C THR A 656 -6.56 22.71 -24.62
N ASP A 657 -7.19 22.72 -25.79
CA ASP A 657 -6.79 21.88 -26.92
C ASP A 657 -5.45 22.29 -27.53
N GLN A 658 -5.18 23.59 -27.61
CA GLN A 658 -3.99 24.14 -28.26
C GLN A 658 -2.74 24.04 -27.37
N SER A 659 -2.91 24.05 -26.05
CA SER A 659 -1.83 23.97 -25.07
C SER A 659 -1.32 22.55 -24.84
N GLY A 660 -2.10 21.54 -25.22
CA GLY A 660 -1.74 20.13 -25.05
C GLY A 660 -1.95 19.58 -23.65
N ILE A 661 -2.64 20.33 -22.77
CA ILE A 661 -2.93 19.89 -21.39
C ILE A 661 -4.14 18.93 -21.31
N ARG A 662 -4.83 18.69 -22.43
CA ARG A 662 -6.04 17.86 -22.42
C ARG A 662 -5.71 16.44 -21.98
N GLU A 663 -6.14 16.12 -20.77
CA GLU A 663 -6.11 14.79 -20.18
C GLU A 663 -7.54 14.39 -19.80
N THR A 664 -7.95 13.17 -20.13
CA THR A 664 -9.34 12.72 -19.96
C THR A 664 -9.52 11.77 -18.78
N THR A 665 -8.44 11.43 -18.08
CA THR A 665 -8.46 10.48 -16.97
C THR A 665 -8.03 11.09 -15.63
N GLY A 666 -7.44 12.28 -15.64
CA GLY A 666 -7.02 13.02 -14.45
C GLY A 666 -8.19 13.51 -13.61
N ARG A 667 -8.01 13.54 -12.29
CA ARG A 667 -9.00 14.05 -11.32
C ARG A 667 -8.29 15.06 -10.44
N ALA A 668 -8.21 16.31 -10.90
CA ALA A 668 -7.42 17.33 -10.22
C ALA A 668 -7.97 17.59 -8.80
N LEU A 669 -7.09 17.52 -7.79
CA LEU A 669 -7.45 17.77 -6.39
C LEU A 669 -6.60 18.87 -5.75
N GLY A 670 -5.35 19.03 -6.18
CA GLY A 670 -4.48 20.14 -5.76
C GLY A 670 -3.64 20.62 -6.93
N MET A 671 -3.25 21.90 -6.92
CA MET A 671 -2.47 22.48 -7.99
C MET A 671 -1.60 23.63 -7.50
N ILE A 672 -0.45 23.83 -8.15
CA ILE A 672 0.46 24.94 -7.88
C ILE A 672 1.12 25.39 -9.19
N GLY A 673 1.22 26.71 -9.35
CA GLY A 673 2.05 27.35 -10.36
C GLY A 673 3.36 27.84 -9.73
N TRP A 674 4.50 27.42 -10.27
CA TRP A 674 5.81 27.95 -9.89
C TRP A 674 6.84 27.79 -11.02
N ASP A 675 7.91 28.58 -11.02
CA ASP A 675 9.08 28.30 -11.85
C ASP A 675 9.94 27.19 -11.22
N PHE A 676 9.51 25.93 -11.40
CA PHE A 676 10.16 24.76 -10.80
C PHE A 676 11.58 24.49 -11.31
N ILE A 677 11.94 25.05 -12.47
CA ILE A 677 13.22 24.76 -13.15
C ILE A 677 14.15 25.99 -13.23
N GLY A 678 13.72 27.13 -12.70
CA GLY A 678 14.53 28.35 -12.59
C GLY A 678 14.79 29.04 -13.93
N ASN A 679 13.93 28.86 -14.93
CA ASN A 679 14.12 29.43 -16.27
C ASN A 679 13.28 30.69 -16.53
N GLY A 680 12.61 31.21 -15.51
CA GLY A 680 11.73 32.37 -15.56
C GLY A 680 10.37 32.10 -16.22
N ARG A 681 10.01 30.84 -16.48
CA ARG A 681 8.70 30.46 -17.03
C ARG A 681 7.86 29.74 -15.98
N MET A 682 6.57 30.05 -15.96
CA MET A 682 5.64 29.37 -15.08
C MET A 682 5.51 27.89 -15.46
N SER A 683 5.55 27.01 -14.47
CA SER A 683 5.26 25.59 -14.61
C SER A 683 4.09 25.24 -13.70
N LEU A 684 3.18 24.39 -14.17
CA LEU A 684 2.02 23.92 -13.41
C LEU A 684 2.28 22.49 -12.94
N PHE A 685 1.99 22.21 -11.67
CA PHE A 685 1.94 20.85 -11.12
C PHE A 685 0.55 20.57 -10.59
N VAL A 686 -0.01 19.44 -11.00
CA VAL A 686 -1.35 18.98 -10.63
C VAL A 686 -1.22 17.71 -9.82
N ALA A 687 -1.79 17.70 -8.62
CA ALA A 687 -1.95 16.52 -7.80
C ALA A 687 -3.32 15.93 -8.07
N ASN A 688 -3.32 14.82 -8.81
CA ASN A 688 -4.51 14.07 -9.17
C ASN A 688 -4.91 13.09 -8.06
N ASP A 689 -6.21 12.99 -7.79
CA ASP A 689 -6.76 12.00 -6.88
C ASP A 689 -6.93 10.66 -7.60
N THR A 690 -6.44 9.58 -6.97
CA THR A 690 -6.51 8.18 -7.45
C THR A 690 -6.01 7.90 -8.89
N SER A 691 -5.45 8.91 -9.57
CA SER A 691 -4.95 8.88 -10.94
C SER A 691 -3.54 9.46 -11.01
N ALA A 692 -2.82 9.23 -12.11
CA ALA A 692 -1.44 9.72 -12.24
C ALA A 692 -1.44 11.24 -12.41
N ASN A 693 -0.42 11.91 -11.84
CA ASN A 693 -0.16 13.34 -12.01
C ASN A 693 0.48 13.66 -13.35
#